data_AF-A0A6N8X2M6-F1
#
_entry.id   AF-A0A6N8X2M6-F1
#
_cell.length_a   1.000
_cell.length_b   1.000
_cell.length_c   1.000
_cell.angle_alpha   90.00
_cell.angle_beta   90.00
_cell.angle_gamma   90.00
#
_symmetry.space_group_name_H-M   'P 1'
#
loop_
_entity.id
_entity.type
_entity.pdbx_description
1 polymer ?
#
loop_
_entity_poly.entity_id
_entity_poly.type
_entity_poly.pdbx_seq_one_letter_code
_entity_poly.pdbx_strand_id
1 'polypeptide(L)'
;MGGMHPHAPNPSFSGLSTERWKSLSTLGVFAALLVGCGGDTVVPTPPPDPARPTTVTVTPASAELTALGATAQLSAEVRDQNGRAMAGAAVAWASNAPSVAAVDPSGLVTAVGNGAATITARAGSATGSAGISVEQVVTGVRVALATVILEVGDTVRLEATAVDARDNAMPGGDFEWSSSDPTVATVDPEGLVQAARLGAATVTAVWEEWQGSSSAVVQSSDPVDHHAVLTERLPEHPYANTTVGGTEGSTTTVGTLRMGLHTKAFPVIADRDKRGFSLFVAGSRLGSGRVVALSGQDFLGSDARATLVGHEHADRLLANAILWTARFRRAPLRVLADNQRVANALRAQGVGSVEVVGRRSGVAARDWSARALEGADVAVVQVNEWGDARLLPESVAPLRAFVERGGGLVIAGSALHWSLWIEESHGAFTGNALLEGTGIGWNEDSVEEIRSASIGLDLTTLTPAAIWNSYVLGERFDAAQMALLPRLFSEALALGRTREVDSALVRLVTEAPRLPVSANAPEARLSAAVAGSLGPHEWPQPHPWAATFPGLPARGAPRERGSVIVDATGDEFPANARRRERHFPLGFYAPPGGLVTISVPSLHANGELSIAVGQDHDDLSQIPKHTVWRRPPALLRTFRVATSQTRVTNPFGGSLALVVPASYRGTIPVTVEGAIPMAVYTAGESNGADWFATLGAGAPRAIIQKPGGIRLVISAEDARGITDPGEVSAFWEGFLRHHADLAGGPARAYESIWMFDPQVGLGYANAGWLRINYPLEAEAWVLVPGTVEGRARIARLPEDPTSEGPDWWLFGHELGHQWQTEDWGSGRTYPEIGEVAVNLFTMYTLNYYIYGGGDNTMKNNHPGVPESVNHAALAHLRWPTADLFQRLSMYRQLIAVFGWDPIKRVFHSYYDPTRPRSRYGSELDGFAIRISAVLQRDLVGFFQRWQYPLTDSAVATIRSFGYTAWLPPGW
;
A
#
# COMPACT_ATOMS: atom_id res chain seq x y z
N MET A 1 21.61 8.52 51.91
CA MET A 1 21.59 7.63 53.10
C MET A 1 20.14 7.45 53.50
N GLY A 2 19.67 6.20 53.69
CA GLY A 2 18.29 5.86 54.13
C GLY A 2 17.17 6.20 53.12
N GLY A 3 16.24 5.32 52.73
CA GLY A 3 16.09 3.88 52.98
C GLY A 3 14.77 3.54 53.70
N MET A 4 13.80 2.97 52.97
CA MET A 4 12.90 1.90 53.43
C MET A 4 12.02 1.34 52.29
N HIS A 5 11.61 0.08 52.45
CA HIS A 5 11.06 -0.85 51.45
C HIS A 5 9.60 -0.61 51.01
N PRO A 6 9.19 -1.14 49.83
CA PRO A 6 7.80 -1.45 49.52
C PRO A 6 7.38 -2.85 50.02
N HIS A 7 6.09 -3.05 50.27
CA HIS A 7 5.49 -4.35 50.59
C HIS A 7 4.94 -5.08 49.35
N ALA A 8 5.11 -6.40 49.30
CA ALA A 8 4.33 -7.33 48.47
C ALA A 8 3.23 -8.01 49.32
N PRO A 9 2.29 -8.74 48.68
CA PRO A 9 2.46 -10.20 48.71
C PRO A 9 2.26 -10.93 47.37
N ASN A 10 2.89 -12.11 47.31
CA ASN A 10 2.85 -13.16 46.27
C ASN A 10 1.61 -14.09 46.49
N PRO A 11 1.37 -15.22 45.75
CA PRO A 11 2.21 -15.97 44.79
C PRO A 11 1.52 -16.17 43.39
N SER A 12 2.09 -16.80 42.33
CA SER A 12 2.72 -18.13 42.31
C SER A 12 3.47 -18.52 41.01
N PHE A 13 4.62 -19.20 41.21
CA PHE A 13 5.23 -20.29 40.42
C PHE A 13 5.52 -20.14 38.90
N SER A 14 6.81 -20.10 38.56
CA SER A 14 7.53 -21.30 38.03
C SER A 14 9.06 -21.05 37.90
N GLY A 15 9.86 -22.06 38.26
CA GLY A 15 11.24 -22.23 37.76
C GLY A 15 11.25 -23.27 36.62
N LEU A 16 12.36 -23.63 35.96
CA LEU A 16 13.78 -23.56 36.33
C LEU A 16 14.69 -23.48 35.08
N SER A 17 15.97 -23.20 35.34
CA SER A 17 17.21 -23.50 34.57
C SER A 17 17.20 -24.78 33.67
N THR A 18 18.04 -24.97 32.64
CA THR A 18 19.39 -24.42 32.30
C THR A 18 19.80 -24.73 30.84
N GLU A 19 20.89 -24.13 30.35
CA GLU A 19 21.43 -24.31 28.97
C GLU A 19 22.26 -25.61 28.71
N ARG A 20 22.15 -26.07 27.44
CA ARG A 20 23.16 -26.63 26.50
C ARG A 20 24.14 -27.74 26.92
N TRP A 21 24.22 -28.76 26.04
CA TRP A 21 25.37 -29.65 25.90
C TRP A 21 26.51 -29.01 25.09
N LYS A 22 27.76 -29.41 25.38
CA LYS A 22 28.99 -29.06 24.64
C LYS A 22 29.60 -30.27 23.93
N SER A 23 30.39 -30.00 22.89
CA SER A 23 31.15 -31.00 22.13
C SER A 23 32.56 -31.26 22.69
N LEU A 24 32.92 -32.55 22.68
CA LEU A 24 34.19 -33.29 22.81
C LEU A 24 35.60 -32.63 22.85
N SER A 25 36.53 -33.45 23.41
CA SER A 25 38.02 -33.49 23.30
C SER A 25 38.84 -32.52 24.19
N THR A 26 40.04 -32.84 24.73
CA THR A 26 41.05 -33.89 24.39
C THR A 26 41.88 -34.38 25.63
N LEU A 27 42.86 -35.28 25.41
CA LEU A 27 43.71 -36.07 26.35
C LEU A 27 44.57 -35.32 27.43
N GLY A 28 44.97 -36.06 28.48
CA GLY A 28 46.11 -35.81 29.39
C GLY A 28 46.41 -37.00 30.34
N VAL A 29 47.68 -37.27 30.73
CA VAL A 29 48.16 -38.55 31.33
C VAL A 29 49.06 -38.35 32.59
N PHE A 30 49.36 -39.44 33.34
CA PHE A 30 50.26 -39.65 34.52
C PHE A 30 49.62 -39.39 35.92
N ALA A 31 49.61 -40.29 36.94
CA ALA A 31 50.60 -41.21 37.58
C ALA A 31 51.57 -40.49 38.57
N ALA A 32 51.99 -41.01 39.75
CA ALA A 32 51.61 -42.15 40.62
C ALA A 32 52.35 -42.04 42.00
N LEU A 33 52.06 -42.92 42.99
CA LEU A 33 52.87 -43.25 44.22
C LEU A 33 52.93 -42.14 45.33
N LEU A 34 53.09 -42.36 46.66
CA LEU A 34 53.38 -43.52 47.55
C LEU A 34 52.83 -43.30 49.01
N VAL A 35 52.53 -44.41 49.72
CA VAL A 35 52.65 -44.76 51.18
C VAL A 35 53.03 -43.63 52.19
N GLY A 36 52.50 -43.50 53.43
CA GLY A 36 51.68 -44.35 54.34
C GLY A 36 51.53 -43.62 55.71
N CYS A 37 51.24 -44.20 56.89
CA CYS A 37 50.81 -45.54 57.36
C CYS A 37 50.36 -45.47 58.86
N GLY A 38 49.43 -46.33 59.32
CA GLY A 38 49.00 -46.50 60.73
C GLY A 38 47.77 -45.64 61.16
N GLY A 39 46.82 -46.11 61.98
CA GLY A 39 46.59 -47.46 62.50
C GLY A 39 45.62 -47.44 63.70
N ASP A 40 44.39 -47.96 63.54
CA ASP A 40 43.54 -48.50 64.62
C ASP A 40 42.28 -49.15 64.03
N THR A 41 41.79 -50.23 64.65
CA THR A 41 40.70 -51.06 64.11
C THR A 41 39.31 -50.55 64.47
N VAL A 42 38.75 -49.72 63.60
CA VAL A 42 37.29 -49.66 63.42
C VAL A 42 36.93 -50.69 62.35
N VAL A 43 35.96 -51.58 62.60
CA VAL A 43 35.37 -52.40 61.53
C VAL A 43 34.64 -51.44 60.59
N PRO A 44 35.14 -51.19 59.36
CA PRO A 44 34.43 -50.33 58.45
C PRO A 44 33.24 -51.13 57.96
N THR A 45 32.02 -50.65 58.22
CA THR A 45 30.89 -51.07 57.39
C THR A 45 31.29 -50.83 55.93
N PRO A 46 31.08 -51.80 55.02
CA PRO A 46 31.45 -51.61 53.62
C PRO A 46 30.83 -50.29 53.14
N PRO A 47 31.59 -49.44 52.42
CA PRO A 47 31.09 -48.14 51.98
C PRO A 47 29.74 -48.36 51.28
N PRO A 48 28.71 -47.55 51.58
CA PRO A 48 27.38 -47.77 51.03
C PRO A 48 27.48 -47.84 49.51
N ASP A 49 27.05 -48.98 48.98
CA ASP A 49 27.08 -49.33 47.55
C ASP A 49 26.60 -48.11 46.73
N PRO A 50 27.41 -47.56 45.82
CA PRO A 50 27.09 -46.29 45.16
C PRO A 50 25.69 -46.32 44.56
N ALA A 51 24.89 -45.31 44.89
CA ALA A 51 23.47 -45.25 44.53
C ALA A 51 23.30 -45.42 43.02
N ARG A 52 22.79 -46.59 42.60
CA ARG A 52 22.61 -46.94 41.20
C ARG A 52 21.12 -47.01 40.86
N PRO A 53 20.72 -46.54 39.66
CA PRO A 53 19.37 -46.76 39.16
C PRO A 53 18.99 -48.25 39.23
N THR A 54 17.92 -48.55 39.97
CA THR A 54 17.42 -49.91 40.18
C THR A 54 15.99 -50.05 39.66
N THR A 55 15.15 -49.02 39.78
CA THR A 55 13.83 -48.97 39.13
C THR A 55 13.65 -47.67 38.35
N VAL A 56 12.89 -47.74 37.25
CA VAL A 56 12.43 -46.59 36.46
C VAL A 56 10.93 -46.76 36.22
N THR A 57 10.13 -45.78 36.65
CA THR A 57 8.67 -45.76 36.46
C THR A 57 8.33 -44.69 35.42
N VAL A 58 7.59 -45.04 34.37
CA VAL A 58 7.17 -44.09 33.33
C VAL A 58 5.71 -43.69 33.54
N THR A 59 5.42 -42.39 33.47
CA THR A 59 4.08 -41.82 33.66
C THR A 59 3.75 -40.86 32.51
N PRO A 60 2.58 -40.99 31.84
CA PRO A 60 1.63 -42.10 31.98
C PRO A 60 2.20 -43.44 31.48
N ALA A 61 1.63 -44.55 31.94
CA ALA A 61 2.03 -45.89 31.52
C ALA A 61 1.54 -46.25 30.10
N SER A 62 0.55 -45.51 29.58
CA SER A 62 0.16 -45.54 28.16
C SER A 62 -0.41 -44.20 27.70
N ALA A 63 -0.45 -43.98 26.38
CA ALA A 63 -1.14 -42.86 25.75
C ALA A 63 -1.71 -43.24 24.37
N GLU A 64 -2.92 -42.77 24.09
CA GLU A 64 -3.61 -42.92 22.80
C GLU A 64 -3.50 -41.60 22.01
N LEU A 65 -3.21 -41.66 20.71
CA LEU A 65 -3.01 -40.50 19.84
C LEU A 65 -3.84 -40.64 18.56
N THR A 66 -4.83 -39.77 18.37
CA THR A 66 -5.88 -39.89 17.34
C THR A 66 -5.62 -39.11 16.04
N ALA A 67 -4.42 -38.57 15.85
CA ALA A 67 -4.02 -37.83 14.65
C ALA A 67 -2.49 -37.89 14.46
N LEU A 68 -2.00 -37.82 13.22
CA LEU A 68 -0.56 -37.75 12.98
C LEU A 68 0.03 -36.41 13.44
N GLY A 69 1.26 -36.46 13.94
CA GLY A 69 1.89 -35.36 14.66
C GLY A 69 1.31 -35.06 16.04
N ALA A 70 0.23 -35.74 16.49
CA ALA A 70 -0.27 -35.59 17.86
C ALA A 70 0.81 -35.99 18.89
N THR A 71 0.80 -35.35 20.05
CA THR A 71 1.91 -35.46 21.02
C THR A 71 1.45 -35.83 22.42
N ALA A 72 2.21 -36.69 23.08
CA ALA A 72 2.05 -37.03 24.50
C ALA A 72 3.37 -36.82 25.24
N GLN A 73 3.34 -36.12 26.38
CA GLN A 73 4.52 -35.96 27.23
C GLN A 73 4.62 -37.16 28.19
N LEU A 74 5.74 -37.86 28.17
CA LEU A 74 6.10 -38.85 29.17
C LEU A 74 7.05 -38.24 30.22
N SER A 75 7.04 -38.82 31.41
CA SER A 75 7.95 -38.52 32.52
C SER A 75 8.48 -39.81 33.12
N ALA A 76 9.68 -39.78 33.70
CA ALA A 76 10.34 -40.97 34.27
C ALA A 76 10.85 -40.70 35.69
N GLU A 77 10.42 -41.50 36.66
CA GLU A 77 10.91 -41.49 38.03
C GLU A 77 11.95 -42.60 38.23
N VAL A 78 13.18 -42.24 38.62
CA VAL A 78 14.29 -43.18 38.85
C VAL A 78 14.51 -43.37 40.36
N ARG A 79 14.67 -44.61 40.82
CA ARG A 79 15.01 -44.91 42.24
C ARG A 79 16.26 -45.79 42.39
N ASP A 80 16.96 -45.59 43.51
CA ASP A 80 18.16 -46.36 43.89
C ASP A 80 17.82 -47.76 44.43
N GLN A 81 18.84 -48.55 44.75
CA GLN A 81 18.69 -49.90 45.32
C GLN A 81 18.04 -49.92 46.73
N ASN A 82 17.82 -48.76 47.35
CA ASN A 82 17.16 -48.58 48.64
C ASN A 82 15.75 -47.98 48.49
N GLY A 83 15.24 -47.82 47.27
CA GLY A 83 13.93 -47.24 46.97
C GLY A 83 13.85 -45.70 47.07
N ARG A 84 14.98 -44.99 47.18
CA ARG A 84 15.04 -43.52 47.23
C ARG A 84 15.07 -42.92 45.83
N ALA A 85 14.35 -41.82 45.62
CA ALA A 85 14.32 -41.12 44.33
C ALA A 85 15.67 -40.48 43.98
N MET A 86 16.11 -40.64 42.73
CA MET A 86 17.37 -40.13 42.19
C MET A 86 17.10 -38.88 41.34
N ALA A 87 16.91 -37.73 42.00
CA ALA A 87 16.72 -36.46 41.31
C ALA A 87 17.93 -36.11 40.43
N GLY A 88 17.70 -35.76 39.17
CA GLY A 88 18.76 -35.45 38.20
C GLY A 88 19.44 -36.66 37.54
N ALA A 89 18.94 -37.89 37.75
CA ALA A 89 19.42 -39.05 36.99
C ALA A 89 19.18 -38.87 35.49
N ALA A 90 20.22 -39.09 34.67
CA ALA A 90 20.11 -39.03 33.22
C ALA A 90 19.26 -40.21 32.69
N VAL A 91 18.14 -39.88 32.03
CA VAL A 91 17.24 -40.84 31.39
C VAL A 91 17.43 -40.76 29.87
N ALA A 92 17.73 -41.90 29.25
CA ALA A 92 17.72 -42.05 27.80
C ALA A 92 16.36 -42.62 27.35
N TRP A 93 15.71 -41.94 26.43
CA TRP A 93 14.46 -42.37 25.81
C TRP A 93 14.70 -43.07 24.48
N ALA A 94 13.94 -44.13 24.19
CA ALA A 94 13.96 -44.82 22.91
C ALA A 94 12.57 -45.36 22.55
N SER A 95 12.20 -45.29 21.27
CA SER A 95 11.01 -45.98 20.73
C SER A 95 11.44 -47.28 20.06
N ASN A 96 10.69 -48.36 20.26
CA ASN A 96 10.88 -49.59 19.47
C ASN A 96 10.36 -49.47 18.02
N ALA A 97 9.52 -48.47 17.75
CA ALA A 97 8.93 -48.19 16.44
C ALA A 97 8.88 -46.68 16.17
N PRO A 98 10.04 -46.02 15.87
CA PRO A 98 10.10 -44.57 15.64
C PRO A 98 9.25 -44.07 14.47
N SER A 99 8.91 -44.94 13.50
CA SER A 99 8.00 -44.65 12.39
C SER A 99 6.52 -44.68 12.75
N VAL A 100 6.18 -45.17 13.95
CA VAL A 100 4.82 -45.15 14.52
C VAL A 100 4.73 -44.02 15.54
N ALA A 101 5.66 -44.01 16.52
CA ALA A 101 5.79 -42.92 17.48
C ALA A 101 7.27 -42.61 17.74
N ALA A 102 7.70 -41.40 17.41
CA ALA A 102 9.02 -40.88 17.75
C ALA A 102 9.01 -40.31 19.18
N VAL A 103 10.14 -40.34 19.88
CA VAL A 103 10.31 -39.71 21.19
C VAL A 103 11.61 -38.90 21.21
N ASP A 104 11.55 -37.70 21.79
CA ASP A 104 12.71 -36.82 21.93
C ASP A 104 13.45 -37.04 23.26
N PRO A 105 14.63 -36.39 23.48
CA PRO A 105 15.38 -36.52 24.73
C PRO A 105 14.65 -35.99 25.99
N SER A 106 13.58 -35.21 25.85
CA SER A 106 12.75 -34.72 26.96
C SER A 106 11.64 -35.69 27.35
N GLY A 107 11.38 -36.73 26.55
CA GLY A 107 10.26 -37.65 26.71
C GLY A 107 8.99 -37.20 26.00
N LEU A 108 9.06 -36.19 25.13
CA LEU A 108 7.94 -35.80 24.28
C LEU A 108 7.80 -36.82 23.14
N VAL A 109 6.67 -37.52 23.12
CA VAL A 109 6.30 -38.48 22.08
C VAL A 109 5.48 -37.78 21.01
N THR A 110 5.75 -38.07 19.74
CA THR A 110 5.03 -37.57 18.57
C THR A 110 4.58 -38.73 17.69
N ALA A 111 3.30 -38.78 17.34
CA ALA A 111 2.75 -39.72 16.37
C ALA A 111 3.32 -39.48 14.96
N VAL A 112 3.79 -40.54 14.30
CA VAL A 112 4.41 -40.53 12.96
C VAL A 112 3.65 -41.44 11.99
N GLY A 113 3.04 -42.51 12.48
CA GLY A 113 2.21 -43.43 11.69
C GLY A 113 1.32 -44.28 12.60
N ASN A 114 0.24 -44.85 12.05
CA ASN A 114 -0.69 -45.68 12.82
C ASN A 114 -0.04 -46.99 13.31
N GLY A 115 -0.48 -47.48 14.47
CA GLY A 115 -0.02 -48.70 15.11
C GLY A 115 0.42 -48.51 16.56
N ALA A 116 1.02 -49.55 17.13
CA ALA A 116 1.51 -49.54 18.50
C ALA A 116 3.05 -49.39 18.57
N ALA A 117 3.51 -48.55 19.48
CA ALA A 117 4.92 -48.40 19.85
C ALA A 117 5.08 -48.58 21.37
N THR A 118 6.29 -48.93 21.81
CA THR A 118 6.68 -48.97 23.22
C THR A 118 7.85 -48.02 23.41
N ILE A 119 7.65 -47.00 24.24
CA ILE A 119 8.65 -46.02 24.58
C ILE A 119 9.35 -46.48 25.86
N THR A 120 10.66 -46.67 25.81
CA THR A 120 11.49 -47.13 26.92
C THR A 120 12.30 -45.97 27.48
N ALA A 121 12.17 -45.73 28.78
CA ALA A 121 13.04 -44.87 29.57
C ALA A 121 14.14 -45.72 30.23
N ARG A 122 15.41 -45.35 30.05
CA ARG A 122 16.55 -46.07 30.63
C ARG A 122 17.44 -45.16 31.47
N ALA A 123 17.72 -45.56 32.70
CA ALA A 123 18.73 -44.97 33.56
C ALA A 123 19.72 -46.07 33.98
N GLY A 124 20.97 -46.00 33.53
CA GLY A 124 21.98 -47.04 33.79
C GLY A 124 21.56 -48.43 33.27
N SER A 125 21.36 -49.38 34.17
CA SER A 125 20.82 -50.73 33.88
C SER A 125 19.31 -50.85 34.08
N ALA A 126 18.66 -49.89 34.74
CA ALA A 126 17.23 -49.93 35.00
C ALA A 126 16.43 -49.33 33.84
N THR A 127 15.26 -49.91 33.58
CA THR A 127 14.37 -49.54 32.48
C THR A 127 12.91 -49.51 32.93
N GLY A 128 12.15 -48.55 32.40
CA GLY A 128 10.69 -48.47 32.48
C GLY A 128 10.12 -48.21 31.09
N SER A 129 8.84 -48.45 30.89
CA SER A 129 8.22 -48.34 29.56
C SER A 129 6.79 -47.82 29.60
N ALA A 130 6.39 -47.11 28.55
CA ALA A 130 5.00 -46.76 28.26
C ALA A 130 4.56 -47.31 26.89
N GLY A 131 3.31 -47.77 26.81
CA GLY A 131 2.67 -48.16 25.55
C GLY A 131 2.06 -46.95 24.84
N ILE A 132 2.39 -46.73 23.59
CA ILE A 132 1.79 -45.67 22.76
C ILE A 132 1.01 -46.35 21.65
N SER A 133 -0.23 -45.93 21.48
CA SER A 133 -1.10 -46.38 20.40
C SER A 133 -1.51 -45.17 19.57
N VAL A 134 -1.34 -45.30 18.25
CA VAL A 134 -1.64 -44.26 17.26
C VAL A 134 -2.71 -44.82 16.33
N GLU A 135 -3.88 -44.22 16.36
CA GLU A 135 -5.04 -44.61 15.56
C GLU A 135 -5.73 -43.34 15.08
N GLN A 136 -5.38 -42.88 13.87
CA GLN A 136 -6.04 -41.72 13.25
C GLN A 136 -7.56 -41.88 13.27
N VAL A 137 -8.28 -40.83 13.66
CA VAL A 137 -9.74 -40.75 13.63
C VAL A 137 -10.17 -39.66 12.65
N VAL A 138 -11.14 -39.97 11.79
CA VAL A 138 -11.64 -39.02 10.78
C VAL A 138 -12.36 -37.86 11.46
N THR A 139 -12.09 -36.64 11.01
CA THR A 139 -12.80 -35.42 11.41
C THR A 139 -13.18 -34.55 10.22
N GLY A 140 -13.12 -35.08 8.99
CA GLY A 140 -13.48 -34.36 7.79
C GLY A 140 -13.23 -35.15 6.51
N VAL A 141 -13.89 -34.73 5.43
CA VAL A 141 -13.67 -35.26 4.07
C VAL A 141 -13.36 -34.09 3.15
N ARG A 142 -12.26 -34.19 2.41
CA ARG A 142 -11.87 -33.22 1.39
C ARG A 142 -12.04 -33.82 0.00
N VAL A 143 -12.79 -33.14 -0.88
CA VAL A 143 -12.83 -33.45 -2.31
C VAL A 143 -11.77 -32.60 -3.02
N ALA A 144 -10.93 -33.21 -3.85
CA ALA A 144 -9.75 -32.58 -4.42
C ALA A 144 -10.05 -31.36 -5.32
N LEU A 145 -11.20 -31.35 -5.98
CA LEU A 145 -11.70 -30.25 -6.80
C LEU A 145 -12.98 -29.68 -6.19
N ALA A 146 -12.92 -28.47 -5.64
CA ALA A 146 -14.08 -27.80 -5.04
C ALA A 146 -15.15 -27.39 -6.08
N THR A 147 -14.78 -27.30 -7.36
CA THR A 147 -15.69 -27.05 -8.47
C THR A 147 -15.12 -27.71 -9.73
N VAL A 148 -15.97 -28.38 -10.50
CA VAL A 148 -15.68 -28.90 -11.84
C VAL A 148 -16.66 -28.29 -12.83
N ILE A 149 -16.14 -27.82 -13.97
CA ILE A 149 -16.96 -27.28 -15.06
C ILE A 149 -16.90 -28.29 -16.20
N LEU A 150 -18.06 -28.73 -16.68
CA LEU A 150 -18.24 -29.85 -17.60
C LEU A 150 -19.16 -29.45 -18.75
N GLU A 151 -18.89 -29.91 -19.96
CA GLU A 151 -19.85 -29.85 -21.06
C GLU A 151 -20.85 -31.03 -20.99
N VAL A 152 -22.05 -30.88 -21.55
CA VAL A 152 -23.02 -31.99 -21.63
C VAL A 152 -22.41 -33.16 -22.41
N GLY A 153 -22.24 -34.30 -21.74
CA GLY A 153 -21.58 -35.50 -22.24
C GLY A 153 -20.22 -35.81 -21.58
N ASP A 154 -19.59 -34.84 -20.92
CA ASP A 154 -18.29 -35.01 -20.27
C ASP A 154 -18.34 -35.95 -19.06
N THR A 155 -17.18 -36.51 -18.73
CA THR A 155 -16.94 -37.22 -17.47
C THR A 155 -15.70 -36.70 -16.77
N VAL A 156 -15.75 -36.60 -15.45
CA VAL A 156 -14.59 -36.26 -14.60
C VAL A 156 -14.59 -37.14 -13.37
N ARG A 157 -13.42 -37.62 -12.94
CA ARG A 157 -13.31 -38.35 -11.68
C ARG A 157 -12.97 -37.39 -10.55
N LEU A 158 -13.81 -37.36 -9.52
CA LEU A 158 -13.51 -36.67 -8.27
C LEU A 158 -12.79 -37.62 -7.31
N GLU A 159 -11.73 -37.13 -6.70
CA GLU A 159 -11.03 -37.85 -5.63
C GLU A 159 -11.43 -37.24 -4.28
N ALA A 160 -11.81 -38.09 -3.33
CA ALA A 160 -12.07 -37.73 -1.95
C ALA A 160 -10.97 -38.26 -1.03
N THR A 161 -10.70 -37.56 0.06
CA THR A 161 -9.72 -37.95 1.08
C THR A 161 -10.30 -37.66 2.45
N ALA A 162 -10.41 -38.69 3.30
CA ALA A 162 -10.72 -38.53 4.70
C ALA A 162 -9.49 -37.99 5.42
N VAL A 163 -9.69 -37.08 6.38
CA VAL A 163 -8.60 -36.42 7.12
C VAL A 163 -8.81 -36.49 8.63
N ASP A 164 -7.71 -36.55 9.36
CA ASP A 164 -7.71 -36.46 10.83
C ASP A 164 -7.81 -35.00 11.33
N ALA A 165 -7.86 -34.84 12.66
CA ALA A 165 -7.99 -33.55 13.35
C ALA A 165 -6.84 -32.54 13.10
N ARG A 166 -5.87 -32.87 12.24
CA ARG A 166 -4.73 -32.05 11.83
C ARG A 166 -4.54 -32.04 10.31
N ASP A 167 -5.59 -32.31 9.56
CA ASP A 167 -5.65 -32.34 8.09
C ASP A 167 -4.74 -33.39 7.42
N ASN A 168 -4.22 -34.39 8.16
CA ASN A 168 -3.46 -35.47 7.55
C ASN A 168 -4.40 -36.48 6.88
N ALA A 169 -4.05 -36.90 5.67
CA ALA A 169 -4.82 -37.92 4.94
C ALA A 169 -4.86 -39.26 5.72
N MET A 170 -6.02 -39.90 5.73
CA MET A 170 -6.24 -41.22 6.33
C MET A 170 -6.38 -42.31 5.25
N PRO A 171 -5.75 -43.48 5.43
CA PRO A 171 -5.86 -44.59 4.49
C PRO A 171 -7.14 -45.42 4.72
N GLY A 172 -7.77 -45.87 3.62
CA GLY A 172 -8.71 -47.00 3.65
C GLY A 172 -10.19 -46.69 3.92
N GLY A 173 -10.73 -45.61 3.36
CA GLY A 173 -12.17 -45.32 3.38
C GLY A 173 -12.82 -45.47 2.01
N ASP A 174 -13.94 -46.20 1.95
CA ASP A 174 -14.89 -46.13 0.82
C ASP A 174 -15.79 -44.90 1.01
N PHE A 175 -16.09 -44.17 -0.07
CA PHE A 175 -16.93 -42.97 -0.03
C PHE A 175 -18.29 -43.22 -0.68
N GLU A 176 -19.36 -42.88 0.02
CA GLU A 176 -20.69 -42.81 -0.59
C GLU A 176 -20.82 -41.50 -1.37
N TRP A 177 -20.94 -41.59 -2.69
CA TRP A 177 -21.10 -40.43 -3.56
C TRP A 177 -22.58 -40.16 -3.87
N SER A 178 -22.96 -38.89 -3.86
CA SER A 178 -24.31 -38.43 -4.20
C SER A 178 -24.27 -37.13 -5.01
N SER A 179 -25.30 -36.88 -5.81
CA SER A 179 -25.50 -35.64 -6.56
C SER A 179 -26.82 -34.99 -6.15
N SER A 180 -26.82 -33.67 -5.94
CA SER A 180 -28.02 -32.90 -5.58
C SER A 180 -29.04 -32.79 -6.72
N ASP A 181 -28.60 -32.93 -7.97
CA ASP A 181 -29.47 -33.03 -9.14
C ASP A 181 -28.86 -34.03 -10.16
N PRO A 182 -29.21 -35.33 -10.05
CA PRO A 182 -28.78 -36.35 -11.00
C PRO A 182 -29.28 -36.12 -12.44
N THR A 183 -30.22 -35.19 -12.67
CA THR A 183 -30.62 -34.82 -14.03
C THR A 183 -29.68 -33.81 -14.68
N VAL A 184 -28.84 -33.11 -13.88
CA VAL A 184 -27.77 -32.21 -14.34
C VAL A 184 -26.46 -32.97 -14.42
N ALA A 185 -26.03 -33.62 -13.34
CA ALA A 185 -24.84 -34.46 -13.32
C ALA A 185 -25.05 -35.68 -12.43
N THR A 186 -24.80 -36.88 -12.95
CA THR A 186 -24.76 -38.12 -12.17
C THR A 186 -23.36 -38.32 -11.57
N VAL A 187 -23.24 -39.18 -10.55
CA VAL A 187 -21.97 -39.65 -10.01
C VAL A 187 -22.09 -41.15 -9.70
N ASP A 188 -21.05 -41.92 -9.96
CA ASP A 188 -20.96 -43.36 -9.62
C ASP A 188 -20.23 -43.60 -8.28
N PRO A 189 -20.27 -44.83 -7.71
CA PRO A 189 -19.57 -45.16 -6.45
C PRO A 189 -18.06 -44.93 -6.50
N GLU A 190 -17.46 -44.97 -7.69
CA GLU A 190 -16.04 -44.75 -7.95
C GLU A 190 -15.64 -43.26 -8.03
N GLY A 191 -16.61 -42.34 -7.89
CA GLY A 191 -16.43 -40.89 -7.94
C GLY A 191 -16.43 -40.29 -9.35
N LEU A 192 -16.81 -41.04 -10.38
CA LEU A 192 -16.92 -40.56 -11.75
C LEU A 192 -18.23 -39.78 -11.94
N VAL A 193 -18.11 -38.47 -12.10
CA VAL A 193 -19.21 -37.57 -12.41
C VAL A 193 -19.44 -37.55 -13.92
N GLN A 194 -20.69 -37.71 -14.37
CA GLN A 194 -21.08 -37.56 -15.77
C GLN A 194 -22.08 -36.41 -15.96
N ALA A 195 -21.78 -35.50 -16.87
CA ALA A 195 -22.59 -34.32 -17.15
C ALA A 195 -23.75 -34.64 -18.12
N ALA A 196 -25.00 -34.50 -17.66
CA ALA A 196 -26.20 -34.91 -18.37
C ALA A 196 -27.04 -33.74 -18.92
N ARG A 197 -27.12 -32.60 -18.22
CA ARG A 197 -27.94 -31.45 -18.62
C ARG A 197 -27.39 -30.14 -18.04
N LEU A 198 -27.60 -29.05 -18.77
CA LEU A 198 -27.28 -27.69 -18.33
C LEU A 198 -27.84 -27.37 -16.93
N GLY A 199 -26.97 -26.85 -16.06
CA GLY A 199 -27.30 -26.46 -14.69
C GLY A 199 -26.08 -26.54 -13.78
N ALA A 200 -26.32 -26.59 -12.47
CA ALA A 200 -25.31 -26.93 -11.48
C ALA A 200 -25.87 -27.97 -10.51
N ALA A 201 -25.04 -28.93 -10.13
CA ALA A 201 -25.32 -29.94 -9.11
C ALA A 201 -24.16 -29.96 -8.10
N THR A 202 -24.47 -30.11 -6.82
CA THR A 202 -23.44 -30.39 -5.81
C THR A 202 -23.24 -31.88 -5.73
N VAL A 203 -22.00 -32.33 -5.97
CA VAL A 203 -21.56 -33.70 -5.80
C VAL A 203 -20.89 -33.82 -4.44
N THR A 204 -21.39 -34.72 -3.58
CA THR A 204 -20.93 -34.88 -2.20
C THR A 204 -20.37 -36.29 -2.01
N ALA A 205 -19.16 -36.38 -1.46
CA ALA A 205 -18.59 -37.60 -0.91
C ALA A 205 -18.87 -37.64 0.59
N VAL A 206 -19.41 -38.76 1.07
CA VAL A 206 -19.66 -39.02 2.49
C VAL A 206 -18.81 -40.20 2.95
N TRP A 207 -18.21 -40.07 4.12
CA TRP A 207 -17.54 -41.13 4.85
C TRP A 207 -18.12 -41.15 6.26
N GLU A 208 -18.90 -42.20 6.59
CA GLU A 208 -19.70 -42.27 7.82
C GLU A 208 -20.56 -41.00 8.02
N GLU A 209 -20.37 -40.23 9.09
CA GLU A 209 -21.05 -38.93 9.30
C GLU A 209 -20.37 -37.70 8.66
N TRP A 210 -19.16 -37.87 8.09
CA TRP A 210 -18.33 -36.78 7.57
C TRP A 210 -18.54 -36.60 6.08
N GLN A 211 -18.65 -35.34 5.62
CA GLN A 211 -18.94 -35.03 4.22
C GLN A 211 -18.03 -33.95 3.64
N GLY A 212 -17.72 -34.08 2.35
CA GLY A 212 -17.01 -33.11 1.53
C GLY A 212 -17.69 -32.95 0.17
N SER A 213 -17.64 -31.76 -0.43
CA SER A 213 -18.46 -31.43 -1.59
C SER A 213 -17.67 -30.76 -2.72
N SER A 214 -18.12 -30.99 -3.95
CA SER A 214 -17.69 -30.31 -5.18
C SER A 214 -18.92 -29.77 -5.91
N SER A 215 -18.81 -28.59 -6.55
CA SER A 215 -19.86 -28.09 -7.45
C SER A 215 -19.59 -28.53 -8.89
N ALA A 216 -20.46 -29.35 -9.46
CA ALA A 216 -20.44 -29.70 -10.88
C ALA A 216 -21.32 -28.73 -11.67
N VAL A 217 -20.69 -27.84 -12.44
CA VAL A 217 -21.37 -26.87 -13.31
C VAL A 217 -21.39 -27.41 -14.73
N VAL A 218 -22.57 -27.79 -15.22
CA VAL A 218 -22.74 -28.33 -16.57
C VAL A 218 -23.17 -27.22 -17.53
N GLN A 219 -22.32 -26.96 -18.52
CA GLN A 219 -22.51 -25.96 -19.56
C GLN A 219 -22.71 -26.61 -20.94
N SER A 220 -23.13 -25.81 -21.93
CA SER A 220 -23.36 -26.33 -23.28
C SER A 220 -22.05 -26.60 -23.99
N SER A 221 -22.01 -27.68 -24.76
CA SER A 221 -20.93 -27.96 -25.71
C SER A 221 -20.89 -26.95 -26.85
N ASP A 222 -20.29 -25.80 -26.54
CA ASP A 222 -19.97 -24.74 -27.47
C ASP A 222 -18.49 -24.44 -27.22
N PRO A 223 -17.59 -25.38 -27.62
CA PRO A 223 -16.23 -25.43 -27.11
C PRO A 223 -15.50 -24.11 -27.34
N VAL A 224 -14.82 -23.65 -26.29
CA VAL A 224 -13.66 -22.80 -26.48
C VAL A 224 -12.60 -23.69 -27.11
N ASP A 225 -12.47 -23.58 -28.42
CA ASP A 225 -11.45 -24.29 -29.18
C ASP A 225 -10.07 -23.73 -28.82
N HIS A 226 -9.48 -24.27 -27.75
CA HIS A 226 -8.14 -23.95 -27.28
C HIS A 226 -7.04 -24.56 -28.19
N HIS A 227 -7.38 -25.23 -29.30
CA HIS A 227 -6.42 -25.93 -30.15
C HIS A 227 -6.45 -25.62 -31.65
N ALA A 228 -7.44 -24.89 -32.17
CA ALA A 228 -7.34 -24.21 -33.46
C ALA A 228 -6.46 -22.94 -33.36
N VAL A 229 -5.17 -23.14 -33.06
CA VAL A 229 -4.18 -22.08 -33.18
C VAL A 229 -4.12 -21.65 -34.64
N LEU A 230 -4.42 -20.37 -34.92
CA LEU A 230 -4.17 -19.73 -36.22
C LEU A 230 -2.68 -19.46 -36.42
N THR A 231 -1.83 -20.47 -36.25
CA THR A 231 -0.41 -20.44 -36.59
C THR A 231 -0.21 -20.67 -38.09
N GLU A 232 -0.66 -19.71 -38.90
CA GLU A 232 0.08 -19.39 -40.11
C GLU A 232 1.10 -18.32 -39.72
N ARG A 233 2.37 -18.71 -39.60
CA ARG A 233 3.46 -17.76 -39.34
C ARG A 233 3.57 -16.87 -40.58
N LEU A 234 3.06 -15.64 -40.48
CA LEU A 234 3.23 -14.64 -41.54
C LEU A 234 4.72 -14.59 -41.93
N PRO A 235 5.06 -14.61 -43.24
CA PRO A 235 6.44 -14.51 -43.68
C PRO A 235 7.07 -13.25 -43.11
N GLU A 236 8.35 -13.36 -42.73
CA GLU A 236 9.06 -12.39 -41.86
C GLU A 236 8.70 -10.94 -42.15
N HIS A 237 7.93 -10.31 -41.25
CA HIS A 237 7.50 -8.93 -41.41
C HIS A 237 8.72 -8.00 -41.49
N PRO A 238 8.89 -7.21 -42.58
CA PRO A 238 10.02 -6.28 -42.72
C PRO A 238 10.09 -5.18 -41.66
N TYR A 239 9.03 -5.02 -40.85
CA TYR A 239 8.82 -3.89 -39.95
C TYR A 239 9.08 -4.19 -38.47
N ALA A 240 9.42 -5.43 -38.10
CA ALA A 240 9.81 -5.78 -36.72
C ALA A 240 11.15 -5.12 -36.28
N ASN A 241 11.82 -4.39 -37.15
CA ASN A 241 13.14 -3.81 -36.89
C ASN A 241 13.41 -2.49 -37.66
N THR A 242 12.39 -1.73 -38.05
CA THR A 242 12.57 -0.42 -38.74
C THR A 242 12.45 0.75 -37.78
N THR A 243 13.59 1.26 -37.33
CA THR A 243 13.68 2.66 -36.90
C THR A 243 13.58 3.54 -38.16
N VAL A 244 12.41 4.07 -38.48
CA VAL A 244 12.23 4.93 -39.67
C VAL A 244 12.78 6.33 -39.38
N GLY A 245 14.07 6.50 -39.65
CA GLY A 245 14.63 7.81 -39.96
C GLY A 245 14.56 8.05 -41.47
N GLY A 246 13.91 9.12 -41.91
CA GLY A 246 14.02 9.62 -43.28
C GLY A 246 12.69 9.92 -44.00
N THR A 247 12.40 11.22 -44.14
CA THR A 247 11.64 11.89 -45.23
C THR A 247 10.20 11.43 -45.56
N GLU A 248 9.27 12.32 -45.21
CA GLU A 248 7.99 12.62 -45.88
C GLU A 248 7.02 11.47 -46.26
N GLY A 249 5.90 11.37 -45.54
CA GLY A 249 4.61 11.23 -46.24
C GLY A 249 3.66 10.08 -45.88
N SER A 250 3.93 9.22 -44.89
CA SER A 250 2.88 8.35 -44.33
C SER A 250 3.21 7.84 -42.92
N THR A 251 2.40 8.17 -41.92
CA THR A 251 2.52 7.69 -40.55
C THR A 251 1.56 6.53 -40.29
N THR A 252 2.08 5.32 -40.07
CA THR A 252 1.28 4.13 -39.72
C THR A 252 0.74 4.26 -38.28
N THR A 253 -0.52 4.63 -38.11
CA THR A 253 -1.16 4.76 -36.78
C THR A 253 -1.69 3.41 -36.29
N VAL A 254 -0.79 2.58 -35.74
CA VAL A 254 -1.16 1.30 -35.11
C VAL A 254 -1.71 1.56 -33.71
N GLY A 255 -2.99 1.25 -33.47
CA GLY A 255 -3.55 1.16 -32.13
C GLY A 255 -3.18 -0.16 -31.47
N THR A 256 -3.27 -0.23 -30.13
CA THR A 256 -3.18 -1.50 -29.41
C THR A 256 -4.51 -1.94 -28.83
N LEU A 257 -4.85 -3.21 -29.07
CA LEU A 257 -5.90 -3.89 -28.30
C LEU A 257 -5.42 -4.18 -26.88
N ARG A 258 -6.37 -4.17 -25.96
CA ARG A 258 -6.24 -4.65 -24.60
C ARG A 258 -7.30 -5.73 -24.35
N MET A 259 -6.97 -6.63 -23.44
CA MET A 259 -7.93 -7.51 -22.80
C MET A 259 -7.95 -7.23 -21.31
N GLY A 260 -9.14 -7.10 -20.73
CA GLY A 260 -9.36 -7.08 -19.30
C GLY A 260 -9.57 -8.48 -18.72
N LEU A 261 -9.81 -8.54 -17.41
CA LEU A 261 -9.83 -9.78 -16.61
C LEU A 261 -11.14 -10.61 -16.77
N HIS A 262 -11.80 -10.52 -17.93
CA HIS A 262 -13.07 -11.19 -18.20
C HIS A 262 -12.82 -12.56 -18.86
N THR A 263 -13.31 -13.62 -18.23
CA THR A 263 -13.05 -15.04 -18.58
C THR A 263 -13.51 -15.48 -19.98
N LYS A 264 -14.24 -14.62 -20.71
CA LYS A 264 -14.72 -14.92 -22.08
C LYS A 264 -13.85 -14.31 -23.18
N ALA A 265 -12.92 -13.41 -22.85
CA ALA A 265 -11.98 -12.83 -23.80
C ALA A 265 -10.69 -13.67 -23.91
N PHE A 266 -10.15 -13.81 -25.12
CA PHE A 266 -8.92 -14.56 -25.38
C PHE A 266 -8.11 -13.94 -26.53
N PRO A 267 -6.76 -14.00 -26.49
CA PRO A 267 -5.93 -13.49 -27.58
C PRO A 267 -5.97 -14.47 -28.78
N VAL A 268 -5.93 -13.92 -29.99
CA VAL A 268 -5.92 -14.72 -31.24
C VAL A 268 -4.62 -14.51 -32.01
N ILE A 269 -4.15 -13.27 -32.13
CA ILE A 269 -2.82 -12.94 -32.67
C ILE A 269 -2.16 -11.96 -31.72
N ALA A 270 -1.00 -12.36 -31.21
CA ALA A 270 -0.06 -11.50 -30.51
C ALA A 270 1.36 -11.77 -31.03
N ASP A 271 2.20 -10.75 -31.06
CA ASP A 271 3.63 -10.86 -31.36
C ASP A 271 4.47 -10.51 -30.12
N ARG A 272 5.71 -11.02 -30.08
CA ARG A 272 6.68 -10.80 -29.01
C ARG A 272 7.93 -10.14 -29.58
N ASP A 273 8.05 -8.83 -29.39
CA ASP A 273 9.22 -8.07 -29.82
C ASP A 273 10.21 -7.80 -28.66
N LYS A 274 11.29 -7.07 -28.95
CA LYS A 274 12.37 -6.74 -28.00
C LYS A 274 11.90 -5.91 -26.78
N ARG A 275 10.66 -5.42 -26.75
CA ARG A 275 10.07 -4.65 -25.64
C ARG A 275 8.90 -5.38 -24.97
N GLY A 276 8.51 -6.58 -25.43
CA GLY A 276 7.46 -7.43 -24.84
C GLY A 276 6.35 -7.85 -25.81
N PHE A 277 5.15 -8.15 -25.30
CA PHE A 277 4.02 -8.63 -26.09
C PHE A 277 3.11 -7.51 -26.64
N SER A 278 2.64 -7.66 -27.88
CA SER A 278 1.62 -6.80 -28.51
C SER A 278 0.45 -7.63 -29.04
N LEU A 279 -0.77 -7.23 -28.69
CA LEU A 279 -2.02 -7.88 -29.10
C LEU A 279 -2.62 -7.20 -30.34
N PHE A 280 -2.83 -7.98 -31.41
CA PHE A 280 -3.32 -7.50 -32.71
C PHE A 280 -4.73 -8.00 -33.04
N VAL A 281 -5.09 -9.20 -32.55
CA VAL A 281 -6.43 -9.78 -32.72
C VAL A 281 -6.86 -10.44 -31.41
N ALA A 282 -8.10 -10.19 -30.97
CA ALA A 282 -8.69 -10.78 -29.78
C ALA A 282 -10.12 -11.28 -30.06
N GLY A 283 -10.52 -12.39 -29.43
CA GLY A 283 -11.85 -12.98 -29.52
C GLY A 283 -12.60 -12.89 -28.19
N SER A 284 -13.92 -12.74 -28.22
CA SER A 284 -14.77 -12.81 -27.02
C SER A 284 -16.21 -13.19 -27.34
N ARG A 285 -17.07 -13.30 -26.32
CA ARG A 285 -18.53 -13.49 -26.43
C ARG A 285 -19.26 -12.27 -25.86
N LEU A 286 -20.40 -11.93 -26.48
CA LEU A 286 -21.31 -10.89 -26.02
C LEU A 286 -22.75 -11.40 -26.09
N GLY A 287 -23.40 -11.56 -24.94
CA GLY A 287 -24.66 -12.31 -24.85
C GLY A 287 -24.48 -13.72 -25.43
N SER A 288 -25.26 -14.05 -26.46
CA SER A 288 -25.10 -15.28 -27.24
C SER A 288 -24.16 -15.14 -28.45
N GLY A 289 -23.72 -13.94 -28.82
CA GLY A 289 -22.89 -13.68 -29.98
C GLY A 289 -21.40 -13.90 -29.73
N ARG A 290 -20.64 -13.87 -30.83
CA ARG A 290 -19.18 -14.01 -30.85
C ARG A 290 -18.57 -12.77 -31.52
N VAL A 291 -17.50 -12.26 -30.94
CA VAL A 291 -16.85 -11.01 -31.33
C VAL A 291 -15.37 -11.25 -31.61
N VAL A 292 -14.84 -10.71 -32.70
CA VAL A 292 -13.39 -10.63 -32.98
C VAL A 292 -13.02 -9.16 -33.21
N ALA A 293 -12.06 -8.66 -32.42
CA ALA A 293 -11.54 -7.30 -32.53
C ALA A 293 -10.14 -7.29 -33.14
N LEU A 294 -9.84 -6.25 -33.94
CA LEU A 294 -8.59 -6.05 -34.68
C LEU A 294 -7.99 -4.68 -34.32
N SER A 295 -6.67 -4.61 -34.09
CA SER A 295 -6.05 -3.47 -33.39
C SER A 295 -5.84 -2.18 -34.18
N GLY A 296 -6.16 -2.15 -35.47
CA GLY A 296 -5.93 -0.97 -36.31
C GLY A 296 -6.78 -0.93 -37.58
N GLN A 297 -6.89 0.27 -38.13
CA GLN A 297 -7.58 0.56 -39.40
C GLN A 297 -6.96 -0.17 -40.62
N ASP A 298 -5.70 -0.59 -40.53
CA ASP A 298 -5.01 -1.35 -41.59
C ASP A 298 -5.69 -2.67 -41.95
N PHE A 299 -6.44 -3.27 -41.01
CA PHE A 299 -7.15 -4.54 -41.18
C PHE A 299 -8.46 -4.44 -41.97
N LEU A 300 -9.25 -3.37 -41.85
CA LEU A 300 -10.59 -3.25 -42.45
C LEU A 300 -10.91 -1.87 -43.06
N GLY A 301 -9.95 -0.93 -43.13
CA GLY A 301 -10.16 0.44 -43.62
C GLY A 301 -10.69 0.52 -45.06
N SER A 302 -11.02 1.74 -45.52
CA SER A 302 -11.61 1.93 -46.85
C SER A 302 -10.75 1.40 -48.01
N ASP A 303 -11.43 1.31 -49.16
CA ASP A 303 -10.86 1.02 -50.48
C ASP A 303 -9.54 1.77 -50.73
N ALA A 304 -9.40 3.01 -50.24
CA ALA A 304 -8.23 3.87 -50.43
C ALA A 304 -7.09 3.69 -49.40
N ARG A 305 -7.31 3.01 -48.28
CA ARG A 305 -6.41 3.07 -47.10
C ARG A 305 -6.13 1.76 -46.37
N ALA A 306 -6.94 0.72 -46.51
CA ALA A 306 -6.55 -0.59 -45.99
C ALA A 306 -5.22 -1.04 -46.63
N THR A 307 -4.25 -1.42 -45.81
CA THR A 307 -2.95 -1.91 -46.28
C THR A 307 -2.91 -3.44 -46.32
N LEU A 308 -3.70 -4.12 -45.48
CA LEU A 308 -3.69 -5.58 -45.35
C LEU A 308 -4.76 -6.28 -46.23
N VAL A 309 -5.91 -5.66 -46.47
CA VAL A 309 -6.99 -6.28 -47.27
C VAL A 309 -6.58 -6.44 -48.74
N GLY A 310 -6.66 -7.66 -49.25
CA GLY A 310 -6.09 -8.07 -50.54
C GLY A 310 -4.75 -8.80 -50.43
N HIS A 311 -4.26 -9.04 -49.21
CA HIS A 311 -3.11 -9.90 -48.94
C HIS A 311 -3.59 -11.28 -48.45
N GLU A 312 -3.11 -12.36 -49.08
CA GLU A 312 -3.60 -13.75 -48.91
C GLU A 312 -3.87 -14.14 -47.44
N HIS A 313 -2.87 -13.97 -46.56
CA HIS A 313 -2.98 -14.31 -45.14
C HIS A 313 -3.97 -13.43 -44.36
N ALA A 314 -4.08 -12.14 -44.68
CA ALA A 314 -5.00 -11.23 -44.01
C ALA A 314 -6.45 -11.51 -44.42
N ASP A 315 -6.67 -11.81 -45.71
CA ASP A 315 -7.96 -12.23 -46.23
C ASP A 315 -8.40 -13.58 -45.64
N ARG A 316 -7.46 -14.54 -45.48
CA ARG A 316 -7.69 -15.81 -44.77
C ARG A 316 -8.04 -15.61 -43.29
N LEU A 317 -7.27 -14.79 -42.58
CA LEU A 317 -7.53 -14.44 -41.17
C LEU A 317 -8.94 -13.86 -41.02
N LEU A 318 -9.31 -12.94 -41.91
CA LEU A 318 -10.63 -12.34 -41.90
C LEU A 318 -11.72 -13.39 -42.18
N ALA A 319 -11.57 -14.24 -43.19
CA ALA A 319 -12.49 -15.33 -43.48
C ALA A 319 -12.67 -16.29 -42.29
N ASN A 320 -11.58 -16.64 -41.60
CA ASN A 320 -11.62 -17.47 -40.40
C ASN A 320 -12.33 -16.76 -39.23
N ALA A 321 -12.15 -15.45 -39.06
CA ALA A 321 -12.89 -14.66 -38.08
C ALA A 321 -14.40 -14.64 -38.38
N ILE A 322 -14.82 -14.52 -39.65
CA ILE A 322 -16.23 -14.65 -40.05
C ILE A 322 -16.76 -16.04 -39.70
N LEU A 323 -16.06 -17.12 -40.08
CA LEU A 323 -16.51 -18.48 -39.81
C LEU A 323 -16.61 -18.75 -38.30
N TRP A 324 -15.65 -18.32 -37.49
CA TRP A 324 -15.68 -18.49 -36.04
C TRP A 324 -16.81 -17.69 -35.39
N THR A 325 -17.01 -16.43 -35.80
CA THR A 325 -18.10 -15.58 -35.29
C THR A 325 -19.49 -16.09 -35.72
N ALA A 326 -19.61 -16.67 -36.92
CA ALA A 326 -20.79 -17.39 -37.40
C ALA A 326 -20.97 -18.79 -36.77
N ARG A 327 -20.17 -19.15 -35.76
CA ARG A 327 -20.17 -20.47 -35.08
C ARG A 327 -19.98 -21.66 -36.02
N PHE A 328 -19.11 -21.50 -37.02
CA PHE A 328 -18.79 -22.51 -38.03
C PHE A 328 -20.00 -23.02 -38.85
N ARG A 329 -21.11 -22.26 -38.88
CA ARG A 329 -22.22 -22.50 -39.82
C ARG A 329 -21.67 -22.62 -41.25
N ARG A 330 -21.89 -23.76 -41.89
CA ARG A 330 -21.49 -23.99 -43.28
C ARG A 330 -22.49 -23.30 -44.23
N ALA A 331 -21.95 -22.77 -45.31
CA ALA A 331 -22.54 -21.78 -46.22
C ALA A 331 -23.94 -22.09 -46.79
N PRO A 332 -24.69 -21.07 -47.27
CA PRO A 332 -24.29 -19.67 -47.42
C PRO A 332 -24.63 -18.80 -46.20
N LEU A 333 -23.60 -18.14 -45.65
CA LEU A 333 -23.73 -17.09 -44.64
C LEU A 333 -24.10 -15.76 -45.32
N ARG A 334 -24.94 -14.94 -44.68
CA ARG A 334 -25.12 -13.54 -45.07
C ARG A 334 -24.23 -12.62 -44.25
N VAL A 335 -23.23 -12.02 -44.90
CA VAL A 335 -22.22 -11.18 -44.25
C VAL A 335 -22.37 -9.74 -44.70
N LEU A 336 -22.49 -8.81 -43.75
CA LEU A 336 -22.56 -7.38 -44.01
C LEU A 336 -21.20 -6.72 -43.72
N ALA A 337 -20.63 -6.08 -44.74
CA ALA A 337 -19.32 -5.43 -44.66
C ALA A 337 -19.40 -3.92 -44.83
N ASP A 338 -18.50 -3.21 -44.14
CA ASP A 338 -18.42 -1.75 -44.14
C ASP A 338 -17.99 -1.14 -45.49
N ASN A 339 -17.17 -1.85 -46.28
CA ASN A 339 -16.66 -1.34 -47.56
C ASN A 339 -16.50 -2.42 -48.63
N GLN A 340 -16.32 -1.97 -49.88
CA GLN A 340 -16.30 -2.84 -51.05
C GLN A 340 -15.02 -3.69 -51.11
N ARG A 341 -13.88 -3.17 -50.67
CA ARG A 341 -12.61 -3.91 -50.61
C ARG A 341 -12.67 -5.08 -49.64
N VAL A 342 -13.17 -4.87 -48.42
CA VAL A 342 -13.46 -5.94 -47.44
C VAL A 342 -14.44 -6.96 -48.02
N ALA A 343 -15.53 -6.49 -48.66
CA ALA A 343 -16.50 -7.40 -49.28
C ALA A 343 -15.90 -8.22 -50.45
N ASN A 344 -14.98 -7.65 -51.23
CA ASN A 344 -14.30 -8.35 -52.31
C ASN A 344 -13.33 -9.41 -51.80
N ALA A 345 -12.53 -9.11 -50.77
CA ALA A 345 -11.64 -10.07 -50.12
C ALA A 345 -12.41 -11.27 -49.57
N LEU A 346 -13.51 -11.02 -48.84
CA LEU A 346 -14.37 -12.09 -48.32
C LEU A 346 -15.00 -12.96 -49.42
N ARG A 347 -15.45 -12.37 -50.54
CA ARG A 347 -15.94 -13.13 -51.70
C ARG A 347 -14.84 -13.96 -52.37
N ALA A 348 -13.62 -13.43 -52.46
CA ALA A 348 -12.47 -14.17 -53.01
C ALA A 348 -12.10 -15.41 -52.17
N GLN A 349 -12.33 -15.36 -50.85
CA GLN A 349 -12.19 -16.50 -49.94
C GLN A 349 -13.44 -17.41 -49.90
N GLY A 350 -14.46 -17.17 -50.74
CA GLY A 350 -15.68 -18.01 -50.83
C GLY A 350 -16.66 -17.86 -49.65
N VAL A 351 -16.58 -16.76 -48.89
CA VAL A 351 -17.35 -16.56 -47.64
C VAL A 351 -18.79 -16.12 -47.92
N GLY A 352 -19.63 -17.04 -48.38
CA GLY A 352 -21.09 -16.85 -48.47
C GLY A 352 -21.55 -15.69 -49.36
N SER A 353 -22.73 -15.12 -49.06
CA SER A 353 -23.25 -13.91 -49.71
C SER A 353 -22.82 -12.68 -48.91
N VAL A 354 -21.72 -12.07 -49.36
CA VAL A 354 -21.19 -10.82 -48.78
C VAL A 354 -21.83 -9.61 -49.47
N GLU A 355 -22.44 -8.73 -48.68
CA GLU A 355 -23.07 -7.48 -49.11
C GLU A 355 -22.32 -6.29 -48.46
N VAL A 356 -22.20 -5.17 -49.17
CA VAL A 356 -21.75 -3.91 -48.56
C VAL A 356 -22.96 -3.24 -47.96
N VAL A 357 -22.89 -2.85 -46.68
CA VAL A 357 -24.02 -2.24 -45.98
C VAL A 357 -24.37 -0.87 -46.60
N GLY A 358 -25.67 -0.56 -46.65
CA GLY A 358 -26.18 0.68 -47.23
C GLY A 358 -25.64 1.94 -46.55
N ARG A 359 -25.70 3.08 -47.25
CA ARG A 359 -25.52 4.40 -46.61
C ARG A 359 -26.84 4.91 -46.08
N ARG A 360 -26.80 5.62 -44.95
CA ARG A 360 -27.98 6.29 -44.39
C ARG A 360 -28.36 7.49 -45.28
N SER A 361 -29.66 7.72 -45.48
CA SER A 361 -30.10 8.89 -46.25
C SER A 361 -29.64 10.20 -45.59
N GLY A 362 -29.01 11.08 -46.37
CA GLY A 362 -28.55 12.40 -45.91
C GLY A 362 -27.27 12.44 -45.06
N VAL A 363 -26.63 11.29 -44.79
CA VAL A 363 -25.36 11.21 -44.03
C VAL A 363 -24.43 10.24 -44.75
N ALA A 364 -23.12 10.51 -44.80
CA ALA A 364 -22.20 9.67 -45.55
C ALA A 364 -21.84 8.33 -44.86
N ALA A 365 -22.19 8.17 -43.59
CA ALA A 365 -22.00 6.98 -42.77
C ALA A 365 -22.92 5.80 -43.17
N ARG A 366 -22.54 4.60 -42.68
CA ARG A 366 -23.29 3.35 -42.89
C ARG A 366 -24.57 3.26 -42.08
N ASP A 367 -25.57 2.61 -42.67
CA ASP A 367 -26.81 2.25 -41.99
C ASP A 367 -26.68 0.89 -41.31
N TRP A 368 -26.25 0.91 -40.05
CA TRP A 368 -26.21 -0.26 -39.18
C TRP A 368 -27.51 -0.42 -38.34
N SER A 369 -28.65 0.07 -38.82
CA SER A 369 -29.93 -0.07 -38.12
C SER A 369 -30.38 -1.54 -37.99
N ALA A 370 -31.29 -1.79 -37.06
CA ALA A 370 -31.87 -3.13 -36.85
C ALA A 370 -32.52 -3.72 -38.11
N ARG A 371 -33.01 -2.87 -39.03
CA ARG A 371 -33.55 -3.29 -40.33
C ARG A 371 -32.45 -3.69 -41.32
N ALA A 372 -31.31 -3.00 -41.33
CA ALA A 372 -30.18 -3.38 -42.19
C ALA A 372 -29.55 -4.71 -41.74
N LEU A 373 -29.47 -4.92 -40.42
CA LEU A 373 -28.97 -6.14 -39.78
C LEU A 373 -29.96 -7.33 -39.83
N GLU A 374 -31.19 -7.14 -40.30
CA GLU A 374 -32.21 -8.18 -40.36
C GLU A 374 -31.76 -9.32 -41.29
N GLY A 375 -31.72 -10.55 -40.76
CA GLY A 375 -31.27 -11.74 -41.50
C GLY A 375 -29.78 -11.76 -41.86
N ALA A 376 -28.92 -10.99 -41.18
CA ALA A 376 -27.47 -11.14 -41.28
C ALA A 376 -26.97 -12.24 -40.32
N ASP A 377 -25.89 -12.94 -40.67
CA ASP A 377 -25.16 -13.84 -39.78
C ASP A 377 -24.01 -13.10 -39.07
N VAL A 378 -23.26 -12.27 -39.82
CA VAL A 378 -22.07 -11.56 -39.33
C VAL A 378 -22.03 -10.12 -39.85
N ALA A 379 -21.69 -9.19 -38.96
CA ALA A 379 -21.37 -7.79 -39.28
C ALA A 379 -19.85 -7.56 -39.20
N VAL A 380 -19.29 -6.86 -40.20
CA VAL A 380 -17.87 -6.52 -40.31
C VAL A 380 -17.75 -5.00 -40.33
N VAL A 381 -17.29 -4.42 -39.21
CA VAL A 381 -17.46 -3.01 -38.86
C VAL A 381 -16.11 -2.32 -38.70
N GLN A 382 -15.92 -1.17 -39.34
CA GLN A 382 -14.79 -0.27 -39.11
C GLN A 382 -15.25 0.86 -38.18
N VAL A 383 -14.64 1.00 -36.99
CA VAL A 383 -15.11 2.01 -36.01
C VAL A 383 -14.65 3.42 -36.30
N ASN A 384 -13.50 3.61 -36.97
CA ASN A 384 -12.99 4.94 -37.29
C ASN A 384 -12.16 5.00 -38.57
N GLU A 385 -12.27 6.12 -39.29
CA GLU A 385 -11.52 6.42 -40.51
C GLU A 385 -11.36 7.94 -40.69
N TRP A 386 -10.58 8.36 -41.69
CA TRP A 386 -10.51 9.79 -42.08
C TRP A 386 -11.79 10.20 -42.83
N GLY A 387 -12.48 11.22 -42.30
CA GLY A 387 -13.66 11.80 -42.94
C GLY A 387 -14.96 11.03 -42.65
N ASP A 388 -15.68 10.72 -43.72
CA ASP A 388 -17.12 10.44 -43.70
C ASP A 388 -17.55 9.03 -43.25
N ALA A 389 -16.59 8.12 -43.01
CA ALA A 389 -16.81 6.69 -42.80
C ALA A 389 -16.63 6.22 -41.34
N ARG A 390 -16.95 7.06 -40.35
CA ARG A 390 -16.92 6.70 -38.92
C ARG A 390 -18.18 5.95 -38.49
N LEU A 391 -18.06 5.02 -37.53
CA LEU A 391 -19.23 4.45 -36.86
C LEU A 391 -19.90 5.54 -36.01
N LEU A 392 -21.22 5.67 -36.13
CA LEU A 392 -21.98 6.68 -35.39
C LEU A 392 -22.43 6.12 -34.03
N PRO A 393 -22.52 6.93 -32.95
CA PRO A 393 -22.99 6.48 -31.65
C PRO A 393 -24.36 5.78 -31.67
N GLU A 394 -25.31 6.23 -32.50
CA GLU A 394 -26.61 5.58 -32.66
C GLU A 394 -26.56 4.18 -33.31
N SER A 395 -25.44 3.81 -33.93
CA SER A 395 -25.22 2.46 -34.49
C SER A 395 -24.84 1.43 -33.43
N VAL A 396 -24.40 1.85 -32.24
CA VAL A 396 -23.97 0.94 -31.15
C VAL A 396 -25.11 0.03 -30.71
N ALA A 397 -26.25 0.59 -30.31
CA ALA A 397 -27.33 -0.20 -29.73
C ALA A 397 -27.92 -1.26 -30.69
N PRO A 398 -28.17 -0.98 -31.98
CA PRO A 398 -28.58 -2.00 -32.95
C PRO A 398 -27.55 -3.11 -33.17
N LEU A 399 -26.27 -2.76 -33.36
CA LEU A 399 -25.19 -3.72 -33.54
C LEU A 399 -25.01 -4.60 -32.30
N ARG A 400 -24.97 -3.98 -31.12
CA ARG A 400 -24.84 -4.67 -29.85
C ARG A 400 -25.97 -5.67 -29.64
N ALA A 401 -27.22 -5.24 -29.82
CA ALA A 401 -28.39 -6.09 -29.67
C ALA A 401 -28.45 -7.23 -30.71
N PHE A 402 -27.91 -7.03 -31.92
CA PHE A 402 -27.73 -8.08 -32.92
C PHE A 402 -26.75 -9.16 -32.44
N VAL A 403 -25.59 -8.76 -31.91
CA VAL A 403 -24.59 -9.69 -31.35
C VAL A 403 -25.15 -10.39 -30.11
N GLU A 404 -25.77 -9.68 -29.17
CA GLU A 404 -26.33 -10.26 -27.93
C GLU A 404 -27.34 -11.38 -28.21
N ARG A 405 -28.11 -11.30 -29.32
CA ARG A 405 -29.05 -12.33 -29.78
C ARG A 405 -28.41 -13.50 -30.56
N GLY A 406 -27.09 -13.50 -30.75
CA GLY A 406 -26.35 -14.60 -31.38
C GLY A 406 -25.68 -14.26 -32.72
N GLY A 407 -25.73 -13.02 -33.19
CA GLY A 407 -24.99 -12.57 -34.37
C GLY A 407 -23.47 -12.54 -34.15
N GLY A 408 -22.72 -12.63 -35.24
CA GLY A 408 -21.26 -12.48 -35.23
C GLY A 408 -20.82 -11.03 -35.48
N LEU A 409 -19.76 -10.57 -34.82
CA LEU A 409 -19.15 -9.26 -35.05
C LEU A 409 -17.64 -9.40 -35.29
N VAL A 410 -17.16 -8.86 -36.40
CA VAL A 410 -15.74 -8.57 -36.61
C VAL A 410 -15.58 -7.05 -36.65
N ILE A 411 -14.66 -6.51 -35.85
CA ILE A 411 -14.55 -5.06 -35.62
C ILE A 411 -13.09 -4.59 -35.63
N ALA A 412 -12.78 -3.46 -36.27
CA ALA A 412 -11.42 -2.91 -36.32
C ALA A 412 -11.36 -1.38 -36.17
N GLY A 413 -10.26 -0.89 -35.59
CA GLY A 413 -9.96 0.54 -35.47
C GLY A 413 -8.94 0.85 -34.37
N SER A 414 -8.92 2.10 -33.89
CA SER A 414 -7.96 2.58 -32.88
C SER A 414 -8.48 3.78 -32.08
N ALA A 415 -8.43 3.72 -30.75
CA ALA A 415 -8.82 4.85 -29.88
C ALA A 415 -7.97 6.12 -30.12
N LEU A 416 -6.66 5.96 -30.38
CA LEU A 416 -5.73 7.08 -30.63
C LEU A 416 -6.15 7.96 -31.81
N HIS A 417 -6.76 7.38 -32.85
CA HIS A 417 -7.27 8.17 -33.99
C HIS A 417 -8.62 8.84 -33.66
N TRP A 418 -9.41 8.29 -32.73
CA TRP A 418 -10.63 8.95 -32.26
C TRP A 418 -10.32 10.23 -31.48
N SER A 419 -9.45 10.15 -30.47
CA SER A 419 -9.16 11.30 -29.59
C SER A 419 -8.48 12.45 -30.32
N LEU A 420 -7.54 12.17 -31.23
CA LEU A 420 -6.82 13.18 -32.00
C LEU A 420 -7.70 14.00 -32.97
N TRP A 421 -8.87 13.48 -33.38
CA TRP A 421 -9.67 14.09 -34.47
C TRP A 421 -11.14 14.33 -34.12
N ILE A 422 -11.65 13.79 -33.02
CA ILE A 422 -13.04 13.96 -32.57
C ILE A 422 -13.11 14.66 -31.20
N GLU A 423 -11.97 14.88 -30.53
CA GLU A 423 -11.84 15.62 -29.25
C GLU A 423 -12.69 15.08 -28.08
N GLU A 424 -13.14 13.82 -28.16
CA GLU A 424 -13.91 13.14 -27.13
C GLU A 424 -13.04 12.20 -26.28
N SER A 425 -13.44 11.99 -25.01
CA SER A 425 -12.70 11.12 -24.08
C SER A 425 -12.79 9.63 -24.44
N HIS A 426 -11.78 8.85 -24.04
CA HIS A 426 -11.71 7.38 -24.17
C HIS A 426 -13.03 6.62 -23.92
N GLY A 427 -13.83 7.05 -22.94
CA GLY A 427 -15.10 6.40 -22.58
C GLY A 427 -16.25 6.67 -23.54
N ALA A 428 -16.14 7.68 -24.41
CA ALA A 428 -17.08 7.98 -25.49
C ALA A 428 -16.73 7.25 -26.80
N PHE A 429 -15.55 6.61 -26.90
CA PHE A 429 -15.15 5.92 -28.12
C PHE A 429 -16.14 4.80 -28.48
N THR A 430 -16.77 4.94 -29.65
CA THR A 430 -17.88 4.09 -30.11
C THR A 430 -17.51 2.61 -30.20
N GLY A 431 -16.24 2.29 -30.47
CA GLY A 431 -15.74 0.91 -30.44
C GLY A 431 -15.68 0.30 -29.04
N ASN A 432 -15.25 1.06 -28.03
CA ASN A 432 -15.25 0.59 -26.64
C ASN A 432 -16.69 0.42 -26.11
N ALA A 433 -17.62 1.31 -26.49
CA ALA A 433 -19.05 1.17 -26.16
C ALA A 433 -19.69 -0.09 -26.78
N LEU A 434 -19.35 -0.42 -28.04
CA LEU A 434 -19.82 -1.64 -28.69
C LEU A 434 -19.21 -2.91 -28.06
N LEU A 435 -17.99 -2.82 -27.51
CA LEU A 435 -17.29 -3.91 -26.82
C LEU A 435 -17.55 -3.99 -25.30
N GLU A 436 -18.35 -3.11 -24.71
CA GLU A 436 -18.61 -3.09 -23.25
C GLU A 436 -19.08 -4.48 -22.75
N GLY A 437 -18.49 -4.99 -21.66
CA GLY A 437 -18.79 -6.32 -21.12
C GLY A 437 -18.23 -7.51 -21.91
N THR A 438 -17.50 -7.29 -23.03
CA THR A 438 -16.74 -8.36 -23.68
C THR A 438 -15.40 -8.63 -23.00
N GLY A 439 -14.84 -7.64 -22.31
CA GLY A 439 -13.46 -7.67 -21.81
C GLY A 439 -12.39 -7.34 -22.84
N ILE A 440 -12.76 -6.83 -24.03
CA ILE A 440 -11.81 -6.30 -25.03
C ILE A 440 -12.01 -4.78 -25.15
N GLY A 441 -10.93 -4.03 -25.37
CA GLY A 441 -11.01 -2.60 -25.68
C GLY A 441 -9.75 -2.04 -26.36
N TRP A 442 -9.84 -0.81 -26.84
CA TRP A 442 -8.71 -0.04 -27.38
C TRP A 442 -8.29 1.08 -26.42
N ASN A 443 -6.99 1.35 -26.35
CA ASN A 443 -6.37 2.43 -25.57
C ASN A 443 -5.48 3.31 -26.48
N GLU A 444 -5.24 4.56 -26.08
CA GLU A 444 -4.41 5.56 -26.77
C GLU A 444 -2.91 5.43 -26.45
N ASP A 445 -2.55 4.86 -25.28
CA ASP A 445 -1.17 4.86 -24.77
C ASP A 445 -0.18 3.93 -25.51
N SER A 446 0.99 4.48 -25.85
CA SER A 446 2.10 3.77 -26.49
C SER A 446 2.86 2.83 -25.53
N VAL A 447 2.32 1.61 -25.38
CA VAL A 447 3.00 0.30 -25.27
C VAL A 447 4.41 0.14 -24.64
N GLU A 448 4.86 0.96 -23.68
CA GLU A 448 6.16 0.75 -23.01
C GLU A 448 6.02 0.22 -21.57
N GLU A 449 5.18 0.83 -20.72
CA GLU A 449 4.98 0.39 -19.33
C GLU A 449 4.29 -0.98 -19.21
N ILE A 450 3.19 -1.21 -19.95
CA ILE A 450 2.41 -2.47 -19.88
C ILE A 450 3.18 -3.64 -20.52
N ARG A 451 4.08 -3.34 -21.45
CA ARG A 451 4.74 -4.32 -22.31
C ARG A 451 5.89 -5.05 -21.61
N SER A 452 6.60 -4.34 -20.73
CA SER A 452 7.66 -4.89 -19.89
C SER A 452 7.13 -5.74 -18.73
N ALA A 453 5.97 -5.37 -18.16
CA ALA A 453 5.42 -5.97 -16.95
C ALA A 453 4.37 -7.08 -17.16
N SER A 454 3.95 -7.37 -18.40
CA SER A 454 3.08 -8.51 -18.72
C SER A 454 3.84 -9.76 -19.16
N ILE A 455 5.18 -9.72 -19.15
CA ILE A 455 6.04 -10.82 -19.56
C ILE A 455 5.94 -11.97 -18.55
N GLY A 456 5.58 -13.17 -19.03
CA GLY A 456 5.55 -14.40 -18.25
C GLY A 456 4.26 -14.68 -17.48
N LEU A 457 3.25 -13.81 -17.57
CA LEU A 457 1.93 -14.03 -16.99
C LEU A 457 1.02 -14.74 -17.99
N ASP A 458 0.37 -15.83 -17.55
CA ASP A 458 -0.73 -16.43 -18.31
C ASP A 458 -1.96 -15.52 -18.21
N LEU A 459 -2.24 -14.78 -19.28
CA LEU A 459 -3.34 -13.82 -19.33
C LEU A 459 -4.72 -14.49 -19.19
N THR A 460 -4.83 -15.82 -19.36
CA THR A 460 -6.08 -16.56 -19.15
C THR A 460 -6.34 -16.87 -17.68
N THR A 461 -5.31 -16.81 -16.83
CA THR A 461 -5.42 -17.06 -15.38
C THR A 461 -5.43 -15.79 -14.53
N LEU A 462 -5.29 -14.59 -15.12
CA LEU A 462 -5.28 -13.29 -14.42
C LEU A 462 -6.62 -12.88 -13.75
N THR A 463 -7.44 -13.82 -13.31
CA THR A 463 -8.52 -13.48 -12.39
C THR A 463 -7.92 -12.86 -11.11
N PRO A 464 -8.56 -11.85 -10.53
CA PRO A 464 -8.06 -11.20 -9.32
C PRO A 464 -7.95 -12.16 -8.11
N ALA A 465 -8.71 -13.26 -8.10
CA ALA A 465 -8.58 -14.35 -7.13
C ALA A 465 -7.30 -15.20 -7.35
N ALA A 466 -6.93 -15.49 -8.59
CA ALA A 466 -5.68 -16.18 -8.91
C ALA A 466 -4.45 -15.30 -8.65
N ILE A 467 -4.53 -13.99 -8.93
CA ILE A 467 -3.50 -13.01 -8.57
C ILE A 467 -3.23 -13.05 -7.05
N TRP A 468 -4.29 -13.03 -6.22
CA TRP A 468 -4.17 -13.17 -4.76
C TRP A 468 -3.57 -14.55 -4.38
N ASN A 469 -4.10 -15.64 -4.92
CA ASN A 469 -3.64 -16.99 -4.59
C ASN A 469 -2.16 -17.21 -4.98
N SER A 470 -1.75 -16.89 -6.20
CA SER A 470 -0.35 -16.99 -6.64
C SER A 470 0.59 -16.18 -5.74
N TYR A 471 0.21 -14.94 -5.42
CA TYR A 471 1.05 -14.06 -4.61
C TYR A 471 1.16 -14.50 -3.14
N VAL A 472 0.08 -15.04 -2.55
CA VAL A 472 0.06 -15.61 -1.20
C VAL A 472 0.76 -16.98 -1.13
N LEU A 473 0.65 -17.80 -2.19
CA LEU A 473 1.30 -19.12 -2.29
C LEU A 473 2.79 -19.03 -2.67
N GLY A 474 3.32 -17.83 -2.91
CA GLY A 474 4.75 -17.57 -3.06
C GLY A 474 5.26 -17.47 -4.50
N GLU A 475 4.38 -17.47 -5.50
CA GLU A 475 4.74 -17.05 -6.86
C GLU A 475 4.94 -15.53 -6.87
N ARG A 476 6.20 -15.11 -6.76
CA ARG A 476 6.54 -13.70 -6.57
C ARG A 476 6.44 -12.94 -7.89
N PHE A 477 5.41 -12.11 -8.01
CA PHE A 477 5.41 -11.01 -8.96
C PHE A 477 6.63 -10.10 -8.73
N ASP A 478 7.29 -9.71 -9.82
CA ASP A 478 8.38 -8.73 -9.77
C ASP A 478 7.86 -7.29 -9.49
N ALA A 479 8.77 -6.34 -9.32
CA ALA A 479 8.41 -4.97 -8.98
C ALA A 479 7.59 -4.26 -10.09
N ALA A 480 7.78 -4.63 -11.36
CA ALA A 480 7.07 -4.05 -12.48
C ALA A 480 5.66 -4.67 -12.61
N GLN A 481 5.54 -5.98 -12.42
CA GLN A 481 4.26 -6.69 -12.30
C GLN A 481 3.42 -6.13 -11.14
N MET A 482 4.03 -5.96 -9.95
CA MET A 482 3.38 -5.37 -8.77
C MET A 482 2.91 -3.92 -8.97
N ALA A 483 3.64 -3.12 -9.75
CA ALA A 483 3.23 -1.76 -10.10
C ALA A 483 2.01 -1.73 -11.06
N LEU A 484 1.74 -2.84 -11.77
CA LEU A 484 0.71 -2.89 -12.81
C LEU A 484 -0.61 -3.52 -12.35
N LEU A 485 -0.57 -4.43 -11.36
CA LEU A 485 -1.77 -4.98 -10.72
C LEU A 485 -2.83 -3.92 -10.43
N PRO A 486 -2.52 -2.76 -9.80
CA PRO A 486 -3.55 -1.81 -9.40
C PRO A 486 -4.22 -1.08 -10.59
N ARG A 487 -3.52 -0.96 -11.72
CA ARG A 487 -4.14 -0.53 -13.00
C ARG A 487 -5.06 -1.61 -13.55
N LEU A 488 -4.63 -2.88 -13.57
CA LEU A 488 -5.47 -4.01 -14.02
C LEU A 488 -6.78 -4.13 -13.24
N PHE A 489 -6.76 -3.99 -11.91
CA PHE A 489 -7.98 -3.97 -11.10
C PHE A 489 -8.90 -2.77 -11.43
N SER A 490 -8.31 -1.59 -11.65
CA SER A 490 -9.06 -0.37 -11.98
C SER A 490 -9.69 -0.44 -13.38
N GLU A 491 -8.97 -1.00 -14.35
CA GLU A 491 -9.44 -1.22 -15.72
C GLU A 491 -10.49 -2.33 -15.79
N ALA A 492 -10.33 -3.41 -15.01
CA ALA A 492 -11.35 -4.46 -14.88
C ALA A 492 -12.69 -3.91 -14.37
N LEU A 493 -12.66 -3.00 -13.40
CA LEU A 493 -13.86 -2.29 -12.93
C LEU A 493 -14.48 -1.40 -14.02
N ALA A 494 -13.66 -0.76 -14.85
CA ALA A 494 -14.11 0.11 -15.94
C ALA A 494 -14.70 -0.66 -17.14
N LEU A 495 -14.29 -1.91 -17.35
CA LEU A 495 -14.79 -2.79 -18.43
C LEU A 495 -16.11 -3.52 -18.07
N GLY A 496 -16.66 -3.25 -16.88
CA GLY A 496 -17.93 -3.77 -16.39
C GLY A 496 -17.75 -4.68 -15.17
N ARG A 497 -18.43 -4.36 -14.06
CA ARG A 497 -18.40 -5.18 -12.84
C ARG A 497 -18.95 -6.58 -13.10
N THR A 498 -18.14 -7.61 -12.86
CA THR A 498 -18.60 -8.99 -12.76
C THR A 498 -18.58 -9.45 -11.30
N ARG A 499 -19.36 -10.49 -10.99
CA ARG A 499 -19.46 -11.05 -9.62
C ARG A 499 -18.10 -11.54 -9.12
N GLU A 500 -17.25 -12.00 -10.02
CA GLU A 500 -15.90 -12.51 -9.76
C GLU A 500 -14.92 -11.38 -9.41
N VAL A 501 -15.00 -10.24 -10.12
CA VAL A 501 -14.22 -9.03 -9.80
C VAL A 501 -14.65 -8.49 -8.43
N ASP A 502 -15.95 -8.33 -8.20
CA ASP A 502 -16.46 -7.85 -6.90
C ASP A 502 -16.05 -8.81 -5.76
N SER A 503 -16.13 -10.13 -5.95
CA SER A 503 -15.76 -11.12 -4.93
C SER A 503 -14.26 -11.10 -4.59
N ALA A 504 -13.38 -10.88 -5.59
CA ALA A 504 -11.95 -10.77 -5.32
C ALA A 504 -11.59 -9.42 -4.67
N LEU A 505 -12.28 -8.34 -5.02
CA LEU A 505 -12.14 -7.05 -4.35
C LEU A 505 -12.63 -7.08 -2.90
N VAL A 506 -13.74 -7.78 -2.61
CA VAL A 506 -14.13 -8.12 -1.22
C VAL A 506 -12.96 -8.80 -0.53
N ARG A 507 -12.41 -9.87 -1.13
CA ARG A 507 -11.38 -10.70 -0.52
C ARG A 507 -10.08 -9.93 -0.22
N LEU A 508 -9.59 -9.15 -1.18
CA LEU A 508 -8.43 -8.25 -1.04
C LEU A 508 -8.56 -7.23 0.10
N VAL A 509 -9.80 -6.81 0.37
CA VAL A 509 -10.13 -5.91 1.47
C VAL A 509 -10.25 -6.70 2.77
N THR A 510 -11.06 -7.75 2.83
CA THR A 510 -11.41 -8.43 4.08
C THR A 510 -10.32 -9.37 4.62
N GLU A 511 -9.48 -9.94 3.77
CA GLU A 511 -8.37 -10.82 4.15
C GLU A 511 -7.04 -10.07 4.33
N ALA A 512 -7.05 -8.73 4.30
CA ALA A 512 -5.86 -7.94 4.59
C ALA A 512 -5.27 -8.30 5.98
N PRO A 513 -3.96 -8.56 6.10
CA PRO A 513 -3.33 -8.96 7.35
C PRO A 513 -3.47 -7.86 8.40
N ARG A 514 -3.59 -8.20 9.69
CA ARG A 514 -3.73 -7.18 10.74
C ARG A 514 -2.46 -6.35 10.88
N LEU A 515 -2.62 -5.04 11.10
CA LEU A 515 -1.52 -4.16 11.49
C LEU A 515 -1.15 -4.41 12.96
N PRO A 516 0.14 -4.28 13.35
CA PRO A 516 1.28 -4.01 12.48
C PRO A 516 1.70 -5.23 11.65
N VAL A 517 2.08 -5.01 10.38
CA VAL A 517 2.44 -6.07 9.43
C VAL A 517 3.81 -5.84 8.81
N SER A 518 4.53 -6.89 8.43
CA SER A 518 5.77 -6.74 7.66
C SER A 518 5.48 -6.11 6.29
N ALA A 519 6.24 -5.08 5.92
CA ALA A 519 6.20 -4.46 4.60
C ALA A 519 6.67 -5.41 3.48
N ASN A 520 7.30 -6.54 3.84
CA ASN A 520 7.72 -7.60 2.92
C ASN A 520 6.71 -8.75 2.80
N ALA A 521 5.63 -8.75 3.61
CA ALA A 521 4.56 -9.73 3.50
C ALA A 521 3.81 -9.53 2.16
N PRO A 522 3.70 -10.55 1.28
CA PRO A 522 3.03 -10.42 -0.01
C PRO A 522 1.60 -9.86 0.15
N GLU A 523 0.75 -10.51 0.93
CA GLU A 523 -0.62 -10.12 1.19
C GLU A 523 -0.78 -8.64 1.62
N ALA A 524 0.16 -8.11 2.41
CA ALA A 524 0.18 -6.69 2.80
C ALA A 524 0.50 -5.77 1.61
N ARG A 525 1.54 -6.10 0.82
CA ARG A 525 1.94 -5.28 -0.34
C ARG A 525 0.86 -5.24 -1.42
N LEU A 526 0.18 -6.36 -1.67
CA LEU A 526 -0.92 -6.44 -2.63
C LEU A 526 -2.16 -5.68 -2.14
N SER A 527 -2.55 -5.88 -0.88
CA SER A 527 -3.63 -5.12 -0.24
C SER A 527 -3.39 -3.60 -0.32
N ALA A 528 -2.19 -3.14 0.03
CA ALA A 528 -1.79 -1.73 -0.07
C ALA A 528 -1.84 -1.19 -1.50
N ALA A 529 -1.26 -1.91 -2.46
CA ALA A 529 -1.19 -1.47 -3.85
C ALA A 529 -2.60 -1.35 -4.47
N VAL A 530 -3.49 -2.32 -4.20
CA VAL A 530 -4.89 -2.26 -4.65
C VAL A 530 -5.63 -1.08 -4.01
N ALA A 531 -5.54 -0.93 -2.69
CA ALA A 531 -6.24 0.13 -1.94
C ALA A 531 -5.88 1.55 -2.43
N GLY A 532 -4.63 1.80 -2.81
CA GLY A 532 -4.19 3.11 -3.32
C GLY A 532 -4.80 3.51 -4.67
N SER A 533 -5.07 2.55 -5.55
CA SER A 533 -5.25 2.85 -6.98
C SER A 533 -6.67 2.73 -7.52
N LEU A 534 -7.57 1.95 -6.91
CA LEU A 534 -8.92 1.76 -7.48
C LEU A 534 -9.67 3.08 -7.56
N GLY A 535 -10.34 3.33 -8.69
CA GLY A 535 -11.11 4.56 -8.93
C GLY A 535 -12.24 4.81 -7.91
N PRO A 536 -12.97 5.95 -8.02
CA PRO A 536 -14.06 6.27 -7.10
C PRO A 536 -15.26 5.33 -7.31
N HIS A 537 -15.30 4.26 -6.54
CA HIS A 537 -16.35 3.26 -6.52
C HIS A 537 -16.74 2.95 -5.08
N GLU A 538 -17.97 2.49 -4.86
CA GLU A 538 -18.37 2.00 -3.55
C GLU A 538 -17.71 0.64 -3.30
N TRP A 539 -16.94 0.56 -2.22
CA TRP A 539 -16.31 -0.68 -1.77
C TRP A 539 -17.34 -1.51 -0.97
N PRO A 540 -17.40 -2.83 -1.17
CA PRO A 540 -18.40 -3.68 -0.54
C PRO A 540 -18.23 -3.80 0.98
N GLN A 541 -17.03 -3.53 1.52
CA GLN A 541 -16.73 -3.40 2.96
C GLN A 541 -15.61 -2.35 3.19
N PRO A 542 -15.51 -1.76 4.40
CA PRO A 542 -14.33 -1.01 4.84
C PRO A 542 -13.05 -1.85 4.82
N HIS A 543 -11.90 -1.21 4.58
CA HIS A 543 -10.62 -1.87 4.77
C HIS A 543 -10.33 -2.11 6.26
N PRO A 544 -9.89 -3.32 6.69
CA PRO A 544 -9.60 -3.61 8.11
C PRO A 544 -8.65 -2.62 8.76
N TRP A 545 -7.63 -2.16 8.02
CA TRP A 545 -6.66 -1.16 8.48
C TRP A 545 -7.27 0.22 8.80
N ALA A 546 -8.46 0.55 8.30
CA ALA A 546 -9.18 1.78 8.64
C ALA A 546 -9.45 1.88 10.16
N ALA A 547 -9.59 0.74 10.84
CA ALA A 547 -9.75 0.68 12.29
C ALA A 547 -8.46 0.99 13.07
N THR A 548 -7.30 0.86 12.44
CA THR A 548 -6.01 1.25 13.04
C THR A 548 -5.76 2.75 12.86
N PHE A 549 -5.91 3.25 11.64
CA PHE A 549 -5.77 4.68 11.30
C PHE A 549 -6.35 4.94 9.89
N PRO A 550 -6.99 6.09 9.61
CA PRO A 550 -7.25 7.25 10.48
C PRO A 550 -8.44 7.08 11.45
N GLY A 551 -9.04 5.88 11.51
CA GLY A 551 -10.07 5.51 12.47
C GLY A 551 -11.43 5.19 11.82
N LEU A 552 -12.23 4.37 12.49
CA LEU A 552 -13.62 4.15 12.11
C LEU A 552 -14.51 5.26 12.68
N PRO A 553 -15.50 5.75 11.92
CA PRO A 553 -16.57 6.56 12.48
C PRO A 553 -17.38 5.80 13.54
N ALA A 554 -18.02 6.54 14.44
CA ALA A 554 -18.91 5.97 15.44
C ALA A 554 -20.07 5.18 14.80
N ARG A 555 -20.50 4.10 15.47
CA ARG A 555 -21.58 3.24 14.97
C ARG A 555 -22.88 4.04 14.81
N GLY A 556 -23.38 4.13 13.59
CA GLY A 556 -24.61 4.88 13.28
C GLY A 556 -24.40 6.38 13.04
N ALA A 557 -23.16 6.85 12.90
CA ALA A 557 -22.86 8.23 12.52
C ALA A 557 -23.64 8.64 11.24
N PRO A 558 -24.29 9.82 11.24
CA PRO A 558 -25.15 10.23 10.13
C PRO A 558 -24.32 10.51 8.87
N ARG A 559 -24.87 10.11 7.72
CA ARG A 559 -24.35 10.52 6.40
C ARG A 559 -25.21 11.67 5.91
N GLU A 560 -24.62 12.85 5.82
CA GLU A 560 -25.35 14.10 5.63
C GLU A 560 -25.09 14.73 4.25
N ARG A 561 -25.88 15.79 3.99
CA ARG A 561 -25.70 16.73 2.90
C ARG A 561 -25.40 18.09 3.51
N GLY A 562 -24.21 18.62 3.25
CA GLY A 562 -23.80 19.94 3.71
C GLY A 562 -23.23 20.80 2.58
N SER A 563 -23.08 22.09 2.83
CA SER A 563 -22.47 23.04 1.89
C SER A 563 -21.50 23.95 2.62
N VAL A 564 -20.36 24.22 1.99
CA VAL A 564 -19.28 25.07 2.49
C VAL A 564 -18.88 26.06 1.40
N ILE A 565 -18.60 27.31 1.77
CA ILE A 565 -18.00 28.29 0.85
C ILE A 565 -16.51 28.30 1.14
N VAL A 566 -15.71 27.84 0.17
CA VAL A 566 -14.25 27.96 0.23
C VAL A 566 -13.86 29.34 -0.33
N ASP A 567 -13.25 30.18 0.50
CA ASP A 567 -12.69 31.45 0.07
C ASP A 567 -11.20 31.29 -0.29
N ALA A 568 -10.91 31.33 -1.60
CA ALA A 568 -9.55 31.27 -2.14
C ALA A 568 -9.03 32.65 -2.60
N THR A 569 -9.66 33.76 -2.19
CA THR A 569 -9.27 35.13 -2.58
C THR A 569 -7.99 35.65 -1.91
N GLY A 570 -7.55 35.02 -0.81
CA GLY A 570 -6.39 35.48 -0.01
C GLY A 570 -5.07 35.62 -0.77
N ASP A 571 -4.16 36.39 -0.15
CA ASP A 571 -2.87 36.90 -0.68
C ASP A 571 -2.01 35.87 -1.45
N GLU A 572 -1.17 36.37 -2.36
CA GLU A 572 -0.20 35.56 -3.11
C GLU A 572 0.83 34.87 -2.19
N PHE A 573 1.09 33.59 -2.47
CA PHE A 573 2.29 32.94 -1.93
C PHE A 573 3.54 33.64 -2.45
N PRO A 574 4.64 33.65 -1.66
CA PRO A 574 5.94 34.04 -2.15
C PRO A 574 6.27 33.31 -3.47
N ALA A 575 6.73 34.05 -4.49
CA ALA A 575 6.94 33.56 -5.85
C ALA A 575 7.95 32.37 -5.96
N ASN A 576 8.67 32.11 -4.88
CA ASN A 576 9.63 31.03 -4.65
C ASN A 576 9.01 29.75 -4.01
N ALA A 577 7.69 29.68 -3.82
CA ALA A 577 6.99 28.49 -3.34
C ALA A 577 7.11 27.30 -4.31
N ARG A 578 7.75 26.21 -3.87
CA ARG A 578 8.04 25.03 -4.71
C ARG A 578 6.84 24.10 -4.98
N ARG A 579 5.68 24.31 -4.34
CA ARG A 579 4.39 23.71 -4.72
C ARG A 579 3.33 24.80 -4.90
N ARG A 580 2.41 24.57 -5.84
CA ARG A 580 1.47 25.56 -6.37
C ARG A 580 0.03 25.36 -5.88
N GLU A 581 -0.19 24.90 -4.65
CA GLU A 581 -1.51 24.44 -4.18
C GLU A 581 -1.80 24.81 -2.70
N ARG A 582 -3.08 25.02 -2.38
CA ARG A 582 -3.66 25.24 -1.03
C ARG A 582 -4.65 24.14 -0.68
N HIS A 583 -4.83 23.86 0.61
CA HIS A 583 -5.76 22.85 1.11
C HIS A 583 -6.81 23.48 2.05
N PHE A 584 -8.08 23.48 1.63
CA PHE A 584 -9.20 24.01 2.41
C PHE A 584 -10.05 22.86 2.96
N PRO A 585 -10.09 22.62 4.28
CA PRO A 585 -10.94 21.60 4.87
C PRO A 585 -12.42 21.87 4.58
N LEU A 586 -13.17 20.81 4.24
CA LEU A 586 -14.60 20.90 3.97
C LEU A 586 -15.47 20.62 5.21
N GLY A 587 -14.89 20.32 6.38
CA GLY A 587 -15.66 20.01 7.58
C GLY A 587 -16.40 18.67 7.54
N PHE A 588 -15.98 17.75 6.67
CA PHE A 588 -16.55 16.42 6.53
C PHE A 588 -15.48 15.32 6.52
N TYR A 589 -15.87 14.13 6.96
CA TYR A 589 -15.08 12.91 6.92
C TYR A 589 -15.71 11.90 5.96
N ALA A 590 -14.94 11.41 4.99
CA ALA A 590 -15.38 10.33 4.11
C ALA A 590 -15.36 9.00 4.90
N PRO A 591 -16.50 8.29 5.01
CA PRO A 591 -16.53 6.99 5.66
C PRO A 591 -15.64 5.98 4.89
N PRO A 592 -14.92 5.07 5.58
CA PRO A 592 -14.02 4.11 4.93
C PRO A 592 -14.75 3.23 3.90
N GLY A 593 -14.24 3.21 2.67
CA GLY A 593 -14.84 2.51 1.52
C GLY A 593 -16.13 3.12 0.96
N GLY A 594 -16.71 4.11 1.66
CA GLY A 594 -17.93 4.78 1.25
C GLY A 594 -17.70 5.80 0.14
N LEU A 595 -18.73 6.02 -0.67
CA LEU A 595 -18.69 6.93 -1.81
C LEU A 595 -19.33 8.27 -1.42
N VAL A 596 -18.57 9.35 -1.56
CA VAL A 596 -19.01 10.73 -1.30
C VAL A 596 -19.16 11.46 -2.63
N THR A 597 -20.26 12.19 -2.81
CA THR A 597 -20.45 13.08 -3.96
C THR A 597 -20.10 14.50 -3.57
N ILE A 598 -19.20 15.13 -4.33
CA ILE A 598 -18.86 16.54 -4.21
C ILE A 598 -19.44 17.28 -5.41
N SER A 599 -20.16 18.37 -5.18
CA SER A 599 -20.67 19.24 -6.24
C SER A 599 -20.06 20.63 -6.16
N VAL A 600 -19.67 21.19 -7.31
CA VAL A 600 -19.25 22.59 -7.49
C VAL A 600 -19.98 23.20 -8.70
N PRO A 601 -20.18 24.53 -8.75
CA PRO A 601 -20.65 25.20 -9.96
C PRO A 601 -19.77 24.87 -11.17
N SER A 602 -20.38 24.73 -12.35
CA SER A 602 -19.69 24.32 -13.60
C SER A 602 -18.50 25.21 -13.97
N LEU A 603 -18.51 26.50 -13.61
CA LEU A 603 -17.39 27.43 -13.86
C LEU A 603 -16.10 27.05 -13.12
N HIS A 604 -16.20 26.27 -12.03
CA HIS A 604 -15.06 25.76 -11.26
C HIS A 604 -14.66 24.32 -11.68
N ALA A 605 -15.48 23.66 -12.52
CA ALA A 605 -15.27 22.30 -12.97
C ALA A 605 -14.36 22.23 -14.22
N ASN A 606 -13.25 22.96 -14.19
CA ASN A 606 -12.29 23.07 -15.29
C ASN A 606 -11.11 22.08 -15.16
N GLY A 607 -11.09 21.25 -14.10
CA GLY A 607 -10.00 20.34 -13.78
C GLY A 607 -8.75 21.01 -13.19
N GLU A 608 -8.79 22.28 -12.80
CA GLU A 608 -7.70 22.91 -12.03
C GLU A 608 -7.81 22.59 -10.53
N LEU A 609 -9.01 22.32 -10.04
CA LEU A 609 -9.30 21.95 -8.65
C LEU A 609 -9.21 20.43 -8.46
N SER A 610 -8.91 20.00 -7.23
CA SER A 610 -8.98 18.58 -6.82
C SER A 610 -9.60 18.43 -5.43
N ILE A 611 -10.18 17.27 -5.14
CA ILE A 611 -10.65 16.91 -3.80
C ILE A 611 -9.67 15.92 -3.19
N ALA A 612 -9.14 16.26 -2.00
CA ALA A 612 -8.36 15.37 -1.16
C ALA A 612 -9.27 14.60 -0.20
N VAL A 613 -9.01 13.30 -0.05
CA VAL A 613 -9.59 12.41 0.95
C VAL A 613 -8.44 11.84 1.79
N GLY A 614 -8.35 12.25 3.05
CA GLY A 614 -7.13 12.12 3.84
C GLY A 614 -6.24 13.37 3.74
N GLN A 615 -5.20 13.45 4.56
CA GLN A 615 -4.33 14.64 4.68
C GLN A 615 -2.83 14.31 4.59
N ASP A 616 -2.42 13.08 4.92
CA ASP A 616 -1.02 12.67 4.90
C ASP A 616 -0.57 12.10 3.55
N HIS A 617 0.54 12.67 3.08
CA HIS A 617 1.19 12.41 1.81
C HIS A 617 2.33 11.37 1.87
N ASP A 618 2.73 10.92 3.08
CA ASP A 618 3.78 9.90 3.21
C ASP A 618 3.24 8.55 2.74
N ASP A 619 3.83 8.03 1.64
CA ASP A 619 3.65 6.65 1.20
C ASP A 619 4.77 5.78 1.80
N LEU A 620 4.46 5.11 2.92
CA LEU A 620 5.40 4.22 3.61
C LEU A 620 5.81 3.00 2.75
N SER A 621 5.11 2.71 1.64
CA SER A 621 5.51 1.64 0.72
C SER A 621 6.71 2.02 -0.16
N GLN A 622 6.98 3.32 -0.31
CA GLN A 622 8.13 3.86 -1.05
C GLN A 622 9.35 4.13 -0.16
N ILE A 623 9.29 3.77 1.14
CA ILE A 623 10.31 4.11 2.13
C ILE A 623 10.97 2.80 2.66
N PRO A 624 12.11 2.35 2.09
CA PRO A 624 12.65 1.00 2.34
C PRO A 624 13.03 0.70 3.80
N LYS A 625 13.27 1.72 4.61
CA LYS A 625 13.58 1.58 6.05
C LYS A 625 12.36 1.12 6.89
N HIS A 626 11.13 1.33 6.40
CA HIS A 626 9.90 0.94 7.08
C HIS A 626 9.56 -0.53 6.78
N THR A 627 10.32 -1.45 7.38
CA THR A 627 10.14 -2.90 7.20
C THR A 627 8.90 -3.49 7.85
N VAL A 628 8.20 -2.69 8.67
CA VAL A 628 6.91 -2.99 9.30
C VAL A 628 6.02 -1.75 9.14
N TRP A 629 4.79 -1.94 8.66
CA TRP A 629 3.76 -0.91 8.62
C TRP A 629 2.85 -1.03 9.84
N ARG A 630 2.60 0.08 10.53
CA ARG A 630 1.73 0.22 11.72
C ARG A 630 0.39 0.89 11.40
N ARG A 631 0.29 1.51 10.23
CA ARG A 631 -0.90 2.16 9.64
C ARG A 631 -0.97 1.79 8.14
N PRO A 632 -2.06 2.10 7.41
CA PRO A 632 -2.04 2.04 5.94
C PRO A 632 -0.84 2.81 5.37
N PRO A 633 -0.10 2.27 4.38
CA PRO A 633 1.13 2.90 3.91
C PRO A 633 0.88 4.21 3.17
N ALA A 634 -0.23 4.36 2.45
CA ALA A 634 -0.64 5.60 1.79
C ALA A 634 -2.06 6.00 2.23
N LEU A 635 -2.23 7.25 2.71
CA LEU A 635 -3.47 7.73 3.32
C LEU A 635 -4.20 8.79 2.49
N LEU A 636 -3.50 9.66 1.77
CA LEU A 636 -4.09 10.69 0.91
C LEU A 636 -4.47 10.12 -0.46
N ARG A 637 -5.71 10.39 -0.88
CA ARG A 637 -6.16 10.24 -2.28
C ARG A 637 -6.67 11.57 -2.82
N THR A 638 -6.37 11.88 -4.08
CA THR A 638 -6.80 13.12 -4.75
C THR A 638 -7.62 12.84 -6.00
N PHE A 639 -8.70 13.58 -6.19
CA PHE A 639 -9.65 13.41 -7.30
C PHE A 639 -9.84 14.74 -8.05
N ARG A 640 -9.52 14.77 -9.35
CA ARG A 640 -9.61 15.98 -10.18
C ARG A 640 -11.07 16.40 -10.41
N VAL A 641 -11.39 17.67 -10.21
CA VAL A 641 -12.74 18.23 -10.39
C VAL A 641 -12.92 18.67 -11.85
N ALA A 642 -13.10 17.70 -12.75
CA ALA A 642 -13.31 17.92 -14.18
C ALA A 642 -14.80 18.09 -14.57
N THR A 643 -15.72 17.84 -13.64
CA THR A 643 -17.17 17.92 -13.83
C THR A 643 -17.84 18.53 -12.60
N SER A 644 -19.01 19.16 -12.79
CA SER A 644 -19.76 19.83 -11.71
C SER A 644 -20.14 18.91 -10.56
N GLN A 645 -20.17 17.60 -10.79
CA GLN A 645 -20.19 16.58 -9.76
C GLN A 645 -18.95 15.69 -9.90
N THR A 646 -18.28 15.40 -8.79
CA THR A 646 -17.13 14.51 -8.68
C THR A 646 -17.39 13.52 -7.55
N ARG A 647 -17.29 12.22 -7.81
CA ARG A 647 -17.43 11.18 -6.77
C ARG A 647 -16.05 10.82 -6.22
N VAL A 648 -15.92 10.67 -4.91
CA VAL A 648 -14.64 10.44 -4.21
C VAL A 648 -14.79 9.34 -3.17
N THR A 649 -13.72 8.57 -2.93
CA THR A 649 -13.67 7.53 -1.90
C THR A 649 -12.25 7.28 -1.41
N ASN A 650 -12.11 6.74 -0.21
CA ASN A 650 -10.86 6.19 0.29
C ASN A 650 -11.20 4.91 1.07
N PRO A 651 -10.58 3.74 0.76
CA PRO A 651 -10.85 2.49 1.49
C PRO A 651 -10.55 2.58 2.98
N PHE A 652 -9.67 3.49 3.40
CA PHE A 652 -9.34 3.78 4.80
C PHE A 652 -10.19 4.90 5.41
N GLY A 653 -10.94 5.65 4.59
CA GLY A 653 -11.61 6.88 4.99
C GLY A 653 -10.65 8.07 5.09
N GLY A 654 -11.14 9.22 5.55
CA GLY A 654 -10.29 10.39 5.78
C GLY A 654 -11.05 11.71 5.77
N SER A 655 -10.46 12.76 6.32
CA SER A 655 -11.02 14.11 6.25
C SER A 655 -10.99 14.66 4.83
N LEU A 656 -12.00 15.44 4.46
CA LEU A 656 -12.16 16.00 3.12
C LEU A 656 -11.62 17.42 3.04
N ALA A 657 -10.90 17.72 1.95
CA ALA A 657 -10.42 19.07 1.64
C ALA A 657 -10.50 19.37 0.14
N LEU A 658 -10.81 20.63 -0.20
CA LEU A 658 -10.63 21.15 -1.56
C LEU A 658 -9.17 21.60 -1.73
N VAL A 659 -8.52 21.06 -2.75
CA VAL A 659 -7.18 21.44 -3.19
C VAL A 659 -7.32 22.43 -4.33
N VAL A 660 -6.73 23.61 -4.15
CA VAL A 660 -6.92 24.79 -5.00
C VAL A 660 -5.56 25.33 -5.42
N PRO A 661 -5.29 25.63 -6.71
CA PRO A 661 -4.03 26.22 -7.11
C PRO A 661 -3.70 27.55 -6.39
N ALA A 662 -2.43 27.79 -6.12
CA ALA A 662 -1.92 29.00 -5.48
C ALA A 662 -2.16 30.28 -6.30
N SER A 663 -2.33 30.14 -7.62
CA SER A 663 -2.74 31.20 -8.55
C SER A 663 -4.25 31.46 -8.59
N TYR A 664 -5.06 30.48 -8.18
CA TYR A 664 -6.53 30.58 -8.28
C TYR A 664 -7.07 31.63 -7.31
N ARG A 665 -8.05 32.44 -7.73
CA ARG A 665 -8.71 33.46 -6.88
C ARG A 665 -10.23 33.40 -7.05
N GLY A 666 -10.95 33.56 -5.95
CA GLY A 666 -12.41 33.59 -5.91
C GLY A 666 -12.99 32.73 -4.79
N THR A 667 -14.30 32.84 -4.59
CA THR A 667 -15.07 31.96 -3.70
C THR A 667 -15.63 30.78 -4.48
N ILE A 668 -15.65 29.60 -3.84
CA ILE A 668 -16.08 28.34 -4.45
C ILE A 668 -17.11 27.70 -3.50
N PRO A 669 -18.41 27.72 -3.82
CA PRO A 669 -19.39 26.97 -3.06
C PRO A 669 -19.27 25.49 -3.39
N VAL A 670 -19.10 24.66 -2.37
CA VAL A 670 -18.92 23.21 -2.44
C VAL A 670 -20.06 22.54 -1.67
N THR A 671 -20.78 21.62 -2.30
CA THR A 671 -21.76 20.75 -1.62
C THR A 671 -21.17 19.36 -1.46
N VAL A 672 -21.30 18.79 -0.27
CA VAL A 672 -20.80 17.45 0.10
C VAL A 672 -21.99 16.57 0.47
N GLU A 673 -22.08 15.39 -0.14
CA GLU A 673 -23.19 14.44 0.05
C GLU A 673 -22.65 13.03 0.37
N GLY A 674 -23.17 12.40 1.43
CA GLY A 674 -22.81 11.03 1.83
C GLY A 674 -21.61 10.92 2.78
N ALA A 675 -21.05 12.06 3.20
CA ALA A 675 -19.99 12.15 4.20
C ALA A 675 -20.55 12.36 5.62
N ILE A 676 -19.68 12.22 6.63
CA ILE A 676 -20.02 12.40 8.05
C ILE A 676 -19.55 13.79 8.49
N PRO A 677 -20.36 14.60 9.20
CA PRO A 677 -19.91 15.88 9.74
C PRO A 677 -18.68 15.71 10.65
N MET A 678 -17.69 16.58 10.48
CA MET A 678 -16.42 16.53 11.19
C MET A 678 -16.20 17.85 11.91
N ALA A 679 -15.84 17.79 13.20
CA ALA A 679 -15.65 19.00 13.99
C ALA A 679 -14.48 19.83 13.46
N VAL A 680 -14.76 21.11 13.15
CA VAL A 680 -13.76 22.11 12.76
C VAL A 680 -13.98 23.35 13.62
N TYR A 681 -12.94 23.74 14.37
CA TYR A 681 -12.87 25.02 15.05
C TYR A 681 -11.94 25.95 14.28
N THR A 682 -12.48 27.06 13.77
CA THR A 682 -11.74 28.11 13.09
C THR A 682 -11.66 29.34 13.99
N ALA A 683 -10.45 29.71 14.41
CA ALA A 683 -10.22 30.74 15.41
C ALA A 683 -10.65 32.14 14.94
N GLY A 684 -11.67 32.68 15.61
CA GLY A 684 -12.31 33.95 15.29
C GLY A 684 -13.59 33.83 14.44
N GLU A 685 -13.97 32.62 14.05
CA GLU A 685 -15.17 32.34 13.23
C GLU A 685 -16.11 31.33 13.92
N SER A 686 -15.57 30.26 14.49
CA SER A 686 -16.34 29.20 15.14
C SER A 686 -16.73 29.52 16.58
N ASN A 687 -17.94 29.15 16.96
CA ASN A 687 -18.40 29.08 18.35
C ASN A 687 -17.96 27.75 19.00
N GLY A 688 -17.55 27.79 20.27
CA GLY A 688 -17.16 26.60 21.02
C GLY A 688 -18.29 25.58 21.20
N ALA A 689 -19.54 26.02 21.30
CA ALA A 689 -20.68 25.09 21.42
C ALA A 689 -20.87 24.24 20.15
N ASP A 690 -20.68 24.85 18.97
CA ASP A 690 -20.86 24.19 17.67
C ASP A 690 -19.74 23.15 17.43
N TRP A 691 -18.53 23.45 17.89
CA TRP A 691 -17.41 22.50 17.93
C TRP A 691 -17.77 21.25 18.75
N PHE A 692 -18.22 21.43 19.99
CA PHE A 692 -18.58 20.30 20.86
C PHE A 692 -19.82 19.53 20.35
N ALA A 693 -20.80 20.21 19.76
CA ALA A 693 -21.93 19.56 19.10
C ALA A 693 -21.48 18.68 17.92
N THR A 694 -20.57 19.19 17.07
CA THR A 694 -20.08 18.45 15.90
C THR A 694 -19.16 17.28 16.29
N LEU A 695 -18.43 17.35 17.42
CA LEU A 695 -17.68 16.20 17.97
C LEU A 695 -18.60 15.00 18.34
N GLY A 696 -19.90 15.24 18.50
CA GLY A 696 -20.93 14.22 18.69
C GLY A 696 -21.38 13.52 17.40
N ALA A 697 -21.08 14.07 16.21
CA ALA A 697 -21.49 13.50 14.92
C ALA A 697 -20.75 12.19 14.55
N GLY A 698 -19.68 11.86 15.28
CA GLY A 698 -19.04 10.55 15.18
C GLY A 698 -17.94 10.40 14.13
N ALA A 699 -17.45 11.48 13.52
CA ALA A 699 -16.18 11.43 12.78
C ALA A 699 -15.00 11.10 13.74
N PRO A 700 -13.97 10.36 13.31
CA PRO A 700 -12.84 9.96 14.16
C PRO A 700 -11.72 10.99 14.25
N ARG A 701 -11.72 12.02 13.41
CA ARG A 701 -10.77 13.14 13.43
C ARG A 701 -11.51 14.47 13.62
N ALA A 702 -10.79 15.49 14.05
CA ALA A 702 -11.25 16.87 14.21
C ALA A 702 -10.14 17.86 13.79
N ILE A 703 -10.49 19.13 13.58
CA ILE A 703 -9.54 20.17 13.16
C ILE A 703 -9.65 21.43 14.02
N ILE A 704 -8.54 21.89 14.58
CA ILE A 704 -8.41 23.21 15.19
C ILE A 704 -7.51 24.04 14.27
N GLN A 705 -7.94 25.22 13.82
CA GLN A 705 -7.18 26.00 12.85
C GLN A 705 -7.27 27.53 13.03
N LYS A 706 -6.20 28.22 12.60
CA LYS A 706 -6.26 29.61 12.15
C LYS A 706 -6.03 29.67 10.64
N PRO A 707 -6.93 30.29 9.85
CA PRO A 707 -6.68 30.52 8.42
C PRO A 707 -5.44 31.41 8.24
N GLY A 708 -4.47 30.96 7.44
CA GLY A 708 -3.17 31.61 7.27
C GLY A 708 -2.16 31.38 8.41
N GLY A 709 -2.48 30.51 9.36
CA GLY A 709 -1.61 30.12 10.48
C GLY A 709 -1.56 28.60 10.68
N ILE A 710 -1.55 28.12 11.93
CA ILE A 710 -1.46 26.68 12.23
C ILE A 710 -2.84 26.00 12.14
N ARG A 711 -2.87 24.82 11.50
CA ARG A 711 -3.96 23.85 11.49
C ARG A 711 -3.50 22.56 12.15
N LEU A 712 -4.17 22.15 13.22
CA LEU A 712 -3.98 20.86 13.88
C LEU A 712 -5.03 19.87 13.37
N VAL A 713 -4.60 18.72 12.83
CA VAL A 713 -5.48 17.62 12.44
C VAL A 713 -5.38 16.51 13.49
N ILE A 714 -6.29 16.54 14.45
CA ILE A 714 -6.27 15.72 15.67
C ILE A 714 -7.34 14.62 15.66
N SER A 715 -7.28 13.69 16.59
CA SER A 715 -8.32 12.70 16.86
C SER A 715 -9.55 13.40 17.44
N ALA A 716 -10.73 12.84 17.16
CA ALA A 716 -11.96 13.28 17.82
C ALA A 716 -12.05 12.80 19.28
N GLU A 717 -11.12 11.95 19.72
CA GLU A 717 -11.03 11.46 21.11
C GLU A 717 -10.32 12.49 21.98
N ASP A 718 -9.08 12.86 21.67
CA ASP A 718 -8.33 13.86 22.43
C ASP A 718 -8.96 15.26 22.31
N ALA A 719 -9.64 15.55 21.19
CA ALA A 719 -10.46 16.75 21.00
C ALA A 719 -11.63 16.89 22.02
N ARG A 720 -12.04 15.82 22.71
CA ARG A 720 -13.02 15.88 23.81
C ARG A 720 -12.38 16.19 25.16
N GLY A 721 -11.06 16.03 25.31
CA GLY A 721 -10.32 16.32 26.53
C GLY A 721 -10.01 17.82 26.74
N ILE A 722 -10.12 18.63 25.69
CA ILE A 722 -9.91 20.09 25.78
C ILE A 722 -11.18 20.84 26.22
N THR A 723 -10.98 21.91 26.99
CA THR A 723 -12.05 22.79 27.46
C THR A 723 -12.27 24.01 26.57
N ASP A 724 -11.22 24.48 25.89
CA ASP A 724 -11.29 25.60 24.94
C ASP A 724 -10.34 25.36 23.74
N PRO A 725 -10.86 25.12 22.51
CA PRO A 725 -10.05 25.01 21.30
C PRO A 725 -9.46 26.36 20.84
N GLY A 726 -10.03 27.48 21.28
CA GLY A 726 -9.54 28.82 21.02
C GLY A 726 -8.21 29.09 21.72
N GLU A 727 -8.03 28.62 22.95
CA GLU A 727 -6.75 28.71 23.66
C GLU A 727 -5.65 27.87 23.01
N VAL A 728 -5.98 26.67 22.52
CA VAL A 728 -5.05 25.84 21.74
C VAL A 728 -4.57 26.61 20.51
N SER A 729 -5.49 27.15 19.71
CA SER A 729 -5.12 27.95 18.55
C SER A 729 -4.32 29.19 18.92
N ALA A 730 -4.75 29.97 19.92
CA ALA A 730 -4.07 31.19 20.34
C ALA A 730 -2.63 30.94 20.85
N PHE A 731 -2.39 29.81 21.52
CA PHE A 731 -1.05 29.39 21.95
C PHE A 731 -0.13 29.14 20.75
N TRP A 732 -0.56 28.32 19.79
CA TRP A 732 0.24 27.99 18.62
C TRP A 732 0.43 29.18 17.67
N GLU A 733 -0.55 30.08 17.55
CA GLU A 733 -0.39 31.36 16.87
C GLU A 733 0.63 32.29 17.56
N GLY A 734 0.77 32.20 18.89
CA GLY A 734 1.86 32.85 19.63
C GLY A 734 3.22 32.27 19.27
N PHE A 735 3.30 30.95 19.16
CA PHE A 735 4.50 30.20 18.80
C PHE A 735 4.98 30.52 17.37
N LEU A 736 4.06 30.53 16.39
CA LEU A 736 4.31 30.93 15.00
C LEU A 736 4.81 32.39 14.89
N ARG A 737 4.23 33.31 15.67
CA ARG A 737 4.60 34.73 15.65
C ARG A 737 6.04 34.99 16.07
N HIS A 738 6.56 34.25 17.05
CA HIS A 738 7.96 34.39 17.49
C HIS A 738 8.95 33.76 16.50
N HIS A 739 8.55 32.70 15.79
CA HIS A 739 9.34 32.20 14.65
C HIS A 739 9.44 33.27 13.54
N ALA A 740 8.32 33.92 13.21
CA ALA A 740 8.29 34.98 12.21
C ALA A 740 9.13 36.21 12.60
N ASP A 741 9.10 36.61 13.88
CA ASP A 741 9.90 37.72 14.40
C ASP A 741 11.42 37.47 14.28
N LEU A 742 11.88 36.23 14.53
CA LEU A 742 13.27 35.86 14.27
C LEU A 742 13.61 35.91 12.78
N ALA A 743 12.72 35.44 11.90
CA ALA A 743 12.93 35.46 10.45
C ALA A 743 12.96 36.87 9.85
N GLY A 744 12.18 37.82 10.39
CA GLY A 744 12.06 39.18 9.86
C GLY A 744 11.15 39.34 8.65
N GLY A 745 10.49 38.26 8.23
CA GLY A 745 9.37 38.35 7.30
C GLY A 745 8.08 38.76 8.03
N PRO A 746 7.08 39.33 7.32
CA PRO A 746 5.74 39.37 7.87
C PRO A 746 5.26 37.93 8.12
N ALA A 747 4.52 37.70 9.21
CA ALA A 747 4.03 36.38 9.63
C ALA A 747 2.89 35.81 8.74
N ARG A 748 3.00 35.94 7.41
CA ARG A 748 1.86 35.97 6.47
C ARG A 748 1.91 34.94 5.33
N ALA A 749 2.75 33.91 5.41
CA ALA A 749 3.00 33.01 4.27
C ALA A 749 3.01 31.49 4.59
N TYR A 750 2.75 31.07 5.83
CA TYR A 750 2.87 29.66 6.24
C TYR A 750 1.59 29.16 6.93
N GLU A 751 0.61 28.78 6.11
CA GLU A 751 -0.41 27.82 6.55
C GLU A 751 0.28 26.49 6.85
N SER A 752 0.27 26.05 8.10
CA SER A 752 1.02 24.88 8.55
C SER A 752 0.09 23.80 9.10
N ILE A 753 -0.02 22.68 8.38
CA ILE A 753 -0.90 21.56 8.71
C ILE A 753 -0.13 20.53 9.53
N TRP A 754 -0.37 20.50 10.83
CA TRP A 754 0.25 19.56 11.76
C TRP A 754 -0.63 18.31 11.86
N MET A 755 -0.01 17.15 11.68
CA MET A 755 -0.67 15.86 11.64
C MET A 755 0.05 14.91 12.61
N PHE A 756 -0.72 14.01 13.23
CA PHE A 756 -0.23 13.08 14.25
C PHE A 756 -0.44 11.66 13.75
N ASP A 757 0.66 10.95 13.53
CA ASP A 757 0.72 9.71 12.77
C ASP A 757 1.32 8.57 13.63
N PRO A 758 0.68 7.39 13.69
CA PRO A 758 1.27 6.18 14.30
C PRO A 758 2.63 5.76 13.73
N GLN A 759 2.99 6.22 12.53
CA GLN A 759 4.26 5.95 11.86
C GLN A 759 4.62 7.05 10.85
N VAL A 760 5.40 8.03 11.32
CA VAL A 760 5.95 9.11 10.51
C VAL A 760 6.87 8.57 9.39
N GLY A 761 6.80 9.13 8.18
CA GLY A 761 7.60 8.71 7.03
C GLY A 761 9.11 8.92 7.24
N LEU A 762 9.53 10.08 7.74
CA LEU A 762 10.93 10.47 7.96
C LEU A 762 11.21 10.90 9.40
N GLY A 763 12.44 10.72 9.87
CA GLY A 763 12.83 11.11 11.24
C GLY A 763 12.05 10.42 12.36
N TYR A 764 11.93 11.14 13.49
CA TYR A 764 10.99 10.89 14.58
C TYR A 764 9.72 11.74 14.38
N ALA A 765 9.92 13.00 13.98
CA ALA A 765 8.98 13.84 13.26
C ALA A 765 9.64 14.29 11.95
N ASN A 766 8.87 14.90 11.04
CA ASN A 766 9.43 15.62 9.89
C ASN A 766 8.54 16.77 9.39
N ALA A 767 9.19 17.91 9.13
CA ALA A 767 8.61 19.06 8.49
C ALA A 767 8.72 19.03 6.96
N GLY A 768 7.70 19.59 6.31
CA GLY A 768 7.64 19.93 4.90
C GLY A 768 7.00 21.31 4.69
N TRP A 769 6.91 21.73 3.42
CA TRP A 769 6.57 23.11 3.02
C TRP A 769 5.27 23.69 3.62
N LEU A 770 4.23 22.86 3.82
CA LEU A 770 2.94 23.25 4.42
C LEU A 770 2.48 22.25 5.49
N ARG A 771 3.29 21.25 5.85
CA ARG A 771 2.88 20.16 6.74
C ARG A 771 3.98 19.81 7.71
N ILE A 772 3.61 19.29 8.87
CA ILE A 772 4.53 18.65 9.79
C ILE A 772 3.88 17.37 10.29
N ASN A 773 4.59 16.25 10.13
CA ASN A 773 4.17 14.95 10.63
C ASN A 773 4.87 14.71 11.97
N TYR A 774 4.08 14.64 13.04
CA TYR A 774 4.52 14.28 14.39
C TYR A 774 4.10 12.85 14.71
N PRO A 775 4.81 12.15 15.61
CA PRO A 775 4.37 10.87 16.11
C PRO A 775 3.10 11.03 16.95
N LEU A 776 2.24 10.00 16.96
CA LEU A 776 0.89 10.09 17.54
C LEU A 776 0.89 10.52 19.02
N GLU A 777 1.87 10.09 19.81
CA GLU A 777 2.01 10.46 21.23
C GLU A 777 2.18 11.99 21.47
N ALA A 778 2.63 12.74 20.46
CA ALA A 778 2.73 14.20 20.54
C ALA A 778 1.37 14.91 20.44
N GLU A 779 0.28 14.23 20.04
CA GLU A 779 -1.06 14.83 19.96
C GLU A 779 -1.56 15.29 21.34
N ALA A 780 -1.31 14.48 22.39
CA ALA A 780 -1.61 14.87 23.76
C ALA A 780 -0.84 16.13 24.19
N TRP A 781 0.41 16.31 23.74
CA TRP A 781 1.23 17.48 24.07
C TRP A 781 0.76 18.75 23.33
N VAL A 782 0.33 18.63 22.07
CA VAL A 782 -0.13 19.79 21.29
C VAL A 782 -1.41 20.41 21.87
N LEU A 783 -2.21 19.60 22.56
CA LEU A 783 -3.51 19.97 23.12
C LEU A 783 -3.47 20.47 24.57
N VAL A 784 -2.34 20.30 25.28
CA VAL A 784 -2.14 20.78 26.67
C VAL A 784 -2.65 22.21 26.90
N PRO A 785 -2.42 23.22 26.03
CA PRO A 785 -2.88 24.59 26.29
C PRO A 785 -4.39 24.75 26.51
N GLY A 786 -5.23 23.88 25.91
CA GLY A 786 -6.69 23.93 26.06
C GLY A 786 -7.23 23.20 27.29
N THR A 787 -6.36 22.64 28.14
CA THR A 787 -6.72 21.86 29.34
C THR A 787 -6.56 22.67 30.62
N VAL A 788 -7.37 22.37 31.65
CA VAL A 788 -7.32 23.06 32.96
C VAL A 788 -5.94 22.93 33.60
N GLU A 789 -5.40 21.70 33.61
CA GLU A 789 -4.08 21.41 34.21
C GLU A 789 -2.94 22.02 33.38
N GLY A 790 -3.05 21.98 32.04
CA GLY A 790 -2.09 22.57 31.12
C GLY A 790 -1.99 24.09 31.25
N ARG A 791 -3.12 24.81 31.35
CA ARG A 791 -3.13 26.25 31.67
C ARG A 791 -2.33 26.55 32.93
N ALA A 792 -2.61 25.82 34.01
CA ALA A 792 -1.93 26.02 35.30
C ALA A 792 -0.43 25.67 35.23
N ARG A 793 -0.03 24.68 34.42
CA ARG A 793 1.36 24.30 34.17
C ARG A 793 2.10 25.37 33.38
N ILE A 794 1.54 25.81 32.24
CA ILE A 794 2.14 26.82 31.35
C ILE A 794 2.36 28.15 32.10
N ALA A 795 1.39 28.59 32.90
CA ALA A 795 1.48 29.84 33.66
C ALA A 795 2.67 29.91 34.65
N ARG A 796 3.24 28.77 35.06
CA ARG A 796 4.39 28.69 35.98
C ARG A 796 5.76 28.63 35.29
N LEU A 797 5.82 28.30 33.99
CA LEU A 797 7.08 28.14 33.25
C LEU A 797 8.00 29.39 33.26
N PRO A 798 7.50 30.65 33.27
CA PRO A 798 8.37 31.82 33.38
C PRO A 798 9.09 31.99 34.73
N GLU A 799 8.57 31.36 35.78
CA GLU A 799 9.09 31.40 37.16
C GLU A 799 9.94 30.17 37.49
N ASP A 800 9.53 28.98 37.03
CA ASP A 800 10.29 27.74 37.10
C ASP A 800 10.45 27.10 35.70
N PRO A 801 11.47 27.52 34.91
CA PRO A 801 11.75 26.93 33.61
C PRO A 801 12.35 25.52 33.69
N THR A 802 12.64 25.01 34.90
CA THR A 802 13.05 23.62 35.15
C THR A 802 11.91 22.70 35.53
N SER A 803 10.74 23.24 35.87
CA SER A 803 9.52 22.45 36.02
C SER A 803 9.21 21.75 34.70
N GLU A 804 8.97 20.44 34.77
CA GLU A 804 8.72 19.62 33.59
C GLU A 804 7.60 20.25 32.75
N GLY A 805 7.89 20.60 31.50
CA GLY A 805 6.89 20.90 30.47
C GLY A 805 6.67 19.69 29.56
N PRO A 806 5.64 19.70 28.69
CA PRO A 806 5.65 18.91 27.46
C PRO A 806 6.89 19.24 26.61
N ASP A 807 7.25 18.36 25.67
CA ASP A 807 8.38 18.60 24.77
C ASP A 807 8.04 19.67 23.71
N TRP A 808 8.11 20.93 24.12
CA TRP A 808 7.96 22.09 23.24
C TRP A 808 9.14 22.26 22.27
N TRP A 809 10.26 21.56 22.49
CA TRP A 809 11.41 21.62 21.59
C TRP A 809 11.07 20.92 20.27
N LEU A 810 10.44 19.74 20.33
CA LEU A 810 9.96 19.01 19.15
C LEU A 810 9.17 19.92 18.19
N PHE A 811 8.14 20.61 18.69
CA PHE A 811 7.28 21.46 17.87
C PHE A 811 8.01 22.68 17.29
N GLY A 812 8.94 23.28 18.03
CA GLY A 812 9.72 24.44 17.57
C GLY A 812 10.94 24.09 16.74
N HIS A 813 11.41 22.85 16.78
CA HIS A 813 12.41 22.34 15.86
C HIS A 813 11.77 22.16 14.48
N GLU A 814 10.68 21.39 14.40
CA GLU A 814 9.99 21.12 13.15
C GLU A 814 9.38 22.40 12.52
N LEU A 815 8.77 23.29 13.32
CA LEU A 815 8.25 24.55 12.78
C LEU A 815 9.37 25.45 12.21
N GLY A 816 10.57 25.41 12.80
CA GLY A 816 11.72 26.15 12.29
C GLY A 816 12.12 25.76 10.87
N HIS A 817 11.93 24.49 10.47
CA HIS A 817 12.27 24.04 9.11
C HIS A 817 11.46 24.75 8.03
N GLN A 818 10.24 25.22 8.34
CA GLN A 818 9.41 25.99 7.40
C GLN A 818 9.99 27.37 7.09
N TRP A 819 10.94 27.86 7.90
CA TRP A 819 11.68 29.11 7.70
C TRP A 819 13.04 28.90 7.03
N GLN A 820 13.44 27.68 6.69
CA GLN A 820 14.70 27.44 5.99
C GLN A 820 14.65 27.98 4.55
N THR A 821 15.66 28.77 4.19
CA THR A 821 15.87 29.22 2.81
C THR A 821 17.05 28.49 2.18
N GLU A 822 17.20 28.59 0.85
CA GLU A 822 18.39 28.09 0.16
C GLU A 822 19.71 28.71 0.66
N ASP A 823 19.65 29.82 1.40
CA ASP A 823 20.85 30.53 1.84
C ASP A 823 21.42 30.04 3.18
N TRP A 824 20.61 29.45 4.06
CA TRP A 824 21.06 29.09 5.41
C TRP A 824 20.68 27.68 5.89
N GLY A 825 19.71 27.02 5.25
CA GLY A 825 19.15 25.74 5.72
C GLY A 825 18.88 24.72 4.62
N SER A 826 19.60 24.79 3.49
CA SER A 826 19.39 23.89 2.35
C SER A 826 20.06 22.52 2.52
N GLY A 827 21.01 22.40 3.44
CA GLY A 827 21.84 21.21 3.66
C GLY A 827 22.80 20.90 2.51
N ARG A 828 22.88 21.74 1.47
CA ARG A 828 23.64 21.45 0.24
C ARG A 828 25.15 21.49 0.44
N THR A 829 25.64 22.34 1.35
CA THR A 829 27.08 22.42 1.64
C THR A 829 27.47 21.49 2.80
N TYR A 830 26.63 21.47 3.84
CA TYR A 830 26.78 20.64 5.04
C TYR A 830 25.39 20.16 5.47
N PRO A 831 25.01 18.89 5.26
CA PRO A 831 23.65 18.41 5.51
C PRO A 831 23.15 18.69 6.92
N GLU A 832 24.02 18.58 7.93
CA GLU A 832 23.62 18.73 9.34
C GLU A 832 23.43 20.20 9.77
N ILE A 833 23.76 21.21 8.94
CA ILE A 833 23.56 22.61 9.36
C ILE A 833 22.08 22.98 9.44
N GLY A 834 21.23 22.35 8.62
CA GLY A 834 19.77 22.50 8.70
C GLY A 834 19.28 22.14 10.09
N GLU A 835 19.63 20.94 10.55
CA GLU A 835 19.30 20.36 11.86
C GLU A 835 19.88 21.13 13.06
N VAL A 836 20.89 21.98 12.85
CA VAL A 836 21.51 22.82 13.89
C VAL A 836 20.87 24.19 13.95
N ALA A 837 20.91 24.92 12.83
CA ALA A 837 20.51 26.33 12.77
C ALA A 837 18.99 26.50 12.97
N VAL A 838 18.20 25.49 12.63
CA VAL A 838 16.75 25.46 12.88
C VAL A 838 16.41 25.66 14.36
N ASN A 839 17.22 25.11 15.27
CA ASN A 839 16.99 25.23 16.71
C ASN A 839 17.13 26.67 17.24
N LEU A 840 17.65 27.62 16.46
CA LEU A 840 17.64 29.03 16.84
C LEU A 840 16.21 29.59 16.91
N PHE A 841 15.29 29.09 16.07
CA PHE A 841 13.87 29.43 16.11
C PHE A 841 13.19 28.87 17.35
N THR A 842 13.49 27.61 17.66
CA THR A 842 13.07 26.93 18.89
C THR A 842 13.57 27.69 20.11
N MET A 843 14.88 28.00 20.16
CA MET A 843 15.50 28.71 21.27
C MET A 843 14.93 30.13 21.43
N TYR A 844 14.74 30.87 20.35
CA TYR A 844 14.12 32.19 20.38
C TYR A 844 12.69 32.11 20.92
N THR A 845 11.87 31.25 20.33
CA THR A 845 10.45 31.14 20.67
C THR A 845 10.25 30.70 22.11
N LEU A 846 10.96 29.67 22.57
CA LEU A 846 10.88 29.24 23.97
C LEU A 846 11.36 30.33 24.92
N ASN A 847 12.45 31.05 24.60
CA ASN A 847 12.95 32.13 25.44
C ASN A 847 11.92 33.24 25.65
N TYR A 848 11.41 33.85 24.57
CA TYR A 848 10.51 35.00 24.67
C TYR A 848 9.08 34.60 25.03
N TYR A 849 8.54 33.56 24.39
CA TYR A 849 7.11 33.24 24.50
C TYR A 849 6.77 32.38 25.71
N ILE A 850 7.58 31.35 25.98
CA ILE A 850 7.27 30.34 27.02
C ILE A 850 7.89 30.72 28.37
N TYR A 851 9.14 31.18 28.38
CA TYR A 851 9.86 31.47 29.62
C TYR A 851 9.92 32.96 29.99
N GLY A 852 9.46 33.87 29.12
CA GLY A 852 9.47 35.32 29.38
C GLY A 852 10.88 35.88 29.60
N GLY A 853 11.81 35.49 28.73
CA GLY A 853 13.12 36.13 28.54
C GLY A 853 13.02 37.35 27.61
N GLY A 854 14.16 37.95 27.27
CA GLY A 854 14.24 39.10 26.40
C GLY A 854 15.55 39.14 25.60
N ASP A 855 15.84 40.28 24.94
CA ASP A 855 16.96 40.39 24.00
C ASP A 855 18.33 40.02 24.58
N ASN A 856 18.53 40.26 25.89
CA ASN A 856 19.78 40.00 26.60
C ASN A 856 19.63 38.99 27.75
N THR A 857 18.54 38.21 27.79
CA THR A 857 18.33 37.16 28.81
C THR A 857 17.86 35.87 28.18
N MET A 858 18.53 34.77 28.52
CA MET A 858 18.29 33.42 28.00
C MET A 858 17.79 32.52 29.12
N LYS A 859 16.47 32.34 29.21
CA LYS A 859 15.83 31.49 30.24
C LYS A 859 15.63 30.04 29.81
N ASN A 860 15.77 29.75 28.51
CA ASN A 860 15.68 28.41 27.95
C ASN A 860 17.00 27.64 28.12
N ASN A 861 17.06 26.72 29.09
CA ASN A 861 18.24 25.90 29.35
C ASN A 861 18.02 24.45 28.88
N HIS A 862 18.27 24.21 27.59
CA HIS A 862 18.40 22.84 27.10
C HIS A 862 19.71 22.22 27.64
N PRO A 863 19.69 21.05 28.31
CA PRO A 863 20.89 20.49 28.97
C PRO A 863 22.10 20.29 28.06
N GLY A 864 21.87 20.02 26.77
CA GLY A 864 22.93 19.88 25.76
C GLY A 864 23.55 21.20 25.26
N VAL A 865 23.00 22.36 25.62
CA VAL A 865 23.42 23.69 25.08
C VAL A 865 23.87 24.61 26.24
N PRO A 866 25.03 24.34 26.86
CA PRO A 866 25.50 25.09 28.02
C PRO A 866 25.78 26.57 27.70
N GLU A 867 25.55 27.43 28.69
CA GLU A 867 25.70 28.89 28.57
C GLU A 867 27.16 29.34 28.40
N SER A 868 28.11 28.58 28.95
CA SER A 868 29.53 28.75 28.69
C SER A 868 30.17 27.44 28.24
N VAL A 869 30.94 27.51 27.14
CA VAL A 869 31.85 26.44 26.73
C VAL A 869 33.25 26.99 26.89
N ASN A 870 33.97 26.52 27.91
CA ASN A 870 35.30 27.04 28.22
C ASN A 870 36.33 26.61 27.15
N HIS A 871 37.47 27.30 27.11
CA HIS A 871 38.52 27.04 26.13
C HIS A 871 39.03 25.59 26.14
N ALA A 872 39.03 24.92 27.30
CA ALA A 872 39.47 23.52 27.41
C ALA A 872 38.49 22.54 26.76
N ALA A 873 37.18 22.77 26.88
CA ALA A 873 36.16 21.96 26.22
C ALA A 873 36.21 22.07 24.68
N LEU A 874 36.59 23.25 24.15
CA LEU A 874 36.72 23.45 22.70
C LEU A 874 38.02 22.89 22.09
N ALA A 875 39.08 22.72 22.87
CA ALA A 875 40.35 22.17 22.36
C ALA A 875 40.19 20.77 21.71
N HIS A 876 39.20 20.00 22.19
CA HIS A 876 38.85 18.67 21.69
C HIS A 876 37.66 18.66 20.72
N LEU A 877 36.89 19.76 20.64
CA LEU A 877 35.78 19.88 19.70
C LEU A 877 36.31 19.95 18.26
N ARG A 878 35.59 19.31 17.34
CA ARG A 878 35.86 19.31 15.89
C ARG A 878 34.53 19.56 15.20
N TRP A 879 34.34 20.71 14.55
CA TRP A 879 33.06 21.05 13.93
C TRP A 879 32.45 19.92 13.06
N PRO A 880 33.21 19.20 12.22
CA PRO A 880 32.66 18.12 11.39
C PRO A 880 32.13 16.92 12.18
N THR A 881 32.61 16.67 13.40
CA THR A 881 32.23 15.51 14.23
C THR A 881 31.53 15.88 15.54
N ALA A 882 31.34 17.17 15.81
CA ALA A 882 30.55 17.66 16.93
C ALA A 882 29.07 17.32 16.72
N ASP A 883 28.34 17.02 17.79
CA ASP A 883 26.90 16.81 17.73
C ASP A 883 26.12 18.13 17.50
N LEU A 884 24.82 18.03 17.26
CA LEU A 884 23.99 19.19 16.90
C LEU A 884 23.93 20.25 18.01
N PHE A 885 23.88 19.84 19.29
CA PHE A 885 23.78 20.75 20.44
C PHE A 885 25.14 21.38 20.78
N GLN A 886 26.23 20.65 20.57
CA GLN A 886 27.59 21.19 20.60
C GLN A 886 27.79 22.28 19.54
N ARG A 887 27.36 22.07 18.29
CA ARG A 887 27.42 23.09 17.21
C ARG A 887 26.51 24.29 17.55
N LEU A 888 25.32 24.04 18.09
CA LEU A 888 24.37 25.08 18.52
C LEU A 888 24.94 25.99 19.63
N SER A 889 25.82 25.44 20.48
CA SER A 889 26.48 26.19 21.56
C SER A 889 27.37 27.34 21.07
N MET A 890 27.88 27.30 19.83
CA MET A 890 28.56 28.45 19.20
C MET A 890 27.63 29.65 19.07
N TYR A 891 26.42 29.43 18.58
CA TYR A 891 25.41 30.48 18.45
C TYR A 891 24.95 30.97 19.82
N ARG A 892 24.81 30.07 20.81
CA ARG A 892 24.49 30.46 22.19
C ARG A 892 25.54 31.41 22.79
N GLN A 893 26.84 31.23 22.50
CA GLN A 893 27.87 32.17 22.96
C GLN A 893 27.72 33.57 22.33
N LEU A 894 27.39 33.65 21.03
CA LEU A 894 27.15 34.94 20.38
C LEU A 894 25.92 35.64 20.99
N ILE A 895 24.84 34.89 21.26
CA ILE A 895 23.62 35.40 21.91
C ILE A 895 23.90 35.84 23.35
N ALA A 896 24.67 35.07 24.13
CA ALA A 896 24.98 35.39 25.52
C ALA A 896 25.82 36.67 25.67
N VAL A 897 26.65 37.01 24.68
CA VAL A 897 27.48 38.24 24.71
C VAL A 897 26.78 39.43 24.06
N PHE A 898 26.13 39.24 22.91
CA PHE A 898 25.62 40.34 22.06
C PHE A 898 24.09 40.43 22.01
N GLY A 899 23.38 39.54 22.69
CA GLY A 899 21.93 39.43 22.63
C GLY A 899 21.41 38.80 21.34
N TRP A 900 20.08 38.74 21.24
CA TRP A 900 19.37 38.17 20.09
C TRP A 900 19.25 39.11 18.88
N ASP A 901 19.34 40.42 19.09
CA ASP A 901 19.19 41.45 18.04
C ASP A 901 20.17 41.27 16.84
N PRO A 902 21.47 40.99 17.05
CA PRO A 902 22.37 40.62 15.96
C PRO A 902 21.94 39.38 15.18
N ILE A 903 21.41 38.36 15.87
CA ILE A 903 20.94 37.12 15.23
C ILE A 903 19.68 37.40 14.39
N LYS A 904 18.71 38.16 14.94
CA LYS A 904 17.54 38.67 14.20
C LYS A 904 17.97 39.35 12.91
N ARG A 905 18.86 40.36 12.98
CA ARG A 905 19.34 41.07 11.78
C ARG A 905 20.02 40.17 10.74
N VAL A 906 20.67 39.08 11.15
CA VAL A 906 21.23 38.09 10.21
C VAL A 906 20.11 37.30 9.54
N PHE A 907 19.12 36.78 10.28
CA PHE A 907 18.00 36.06 9.70
C PHE A 907 17.13 36.93 8.79
N HIS A 908 16.81 38.16 9.21
CA HIS A 908 16.14 39.19 8.40
C HIS A 908 16.86 39.39 7.06
N SER A 909 18.19 39.33 7.07
CA SER A 909 19.02 39.52 5.87
C SER A 909 18.99 38.34 4.88
N TYR A 910 18.50 37.16 5.26
CA TYR A 910 18.26 36.05 4.33
C TYR A 910 16.96 36.20 3.52
N TYR A 911 16.05 37.05 4.00
CA TYR A 911 14.78 37.38 3.33
C TYR A 911 14.82 38.72 2.58
N ASP A 912 15.89 39.50 2.76
CA ASP A 912 16.14 40.74 2.03
C ASP A 912 16.65 40.44 0.60
N PRO A 913 15.87 40.71 -0.47
CA PRO A 913 16.27 40.42 -1.84
C PRO A 913 17.47 41.26 -2.32
N THR A 914 17.84 42.33 -1.60
CA THR A 914 19.05 43.12 -1.88
C THR A 914 20.34 42.46 -1.37
N ARG A 915 20.22 41.33 -0.64
CA ARG A 915 21.33 40.59 -0.03
C ARG A 915 21.34 39.11 -0.49
N PRO A 916 21.44 38.83 -1.79
CA PRO A 916 21.35 37.47 -2.31
C PRO A 916 22.54 36.59 -1.89
N ARG A 917 22.29 35.28 -1.74
CA ARG A 917 23.27 34.21 -1.46
C ARG A 917 24.59 34.34 -2.22
N SER A 918 24.52 34.66 -3.52
CA SER A 918 25.68 34.77 -4.41
C SER A 918 26.74 35.79 -3.95
N ARG A 919 26.36 36.75 -3.11
CA ARG A 919 27.29 37.73 -2.50
C ARG A 919 28.07 37.17 -1.31
N TYR A 920 27.62 36.06 -0.71
CA TYR A 920 28.10 35.58 0.59
C TYR A 920 28.61 34.12 0.59
N GLY A 921 28.47 33.38 -0.52
CA GLY A 921 29.09 32.06 -0.69
C GLY A 921 28.23 30.90 -0.20
N SER A 922 28.78 30.05 0.66
CA SER A 922 28.07 28.90 1.25
C SER A 922 27.12 29.30 2.39
N GLU A 923 26.35 28.35 2.93
CA GLU A 923 25.49 28.60 4.10
C GLU A 923 26.29 29.05 5.34
N LEU A 924 27.48 28.48 5.52
CA LEU A 924 28.34 28.76 6.67
C LEU A 924 29.11 30.06 6.50
N ASP A 925 29.72 30.27 5.33
CA ASP A 925 30.35 31.55 4.96
C ASP A 925 29.31 32.69 5.06
N GLY A 926 28.08 32.43 4.59
CA GLY A 926 26.95 33.32 4.62
C GLY A 926 26.64 33.84 6.01
N PHE A 927 26.44 32.93 6.97
CA PHE A 927 26.24 33.31 8.36
C PHE A 927 27.42 34.13 8.90
N ALA A 928 28.65 33.64 8.73
CA ALA A 928 29.85 34.24 9.30
C ALA A 928 30.15 35.65 8.77
N ILE A 929 29.99 35.89 7.47
CA ILE A 929 30.15 37.21 6.86
C ILE A 929 29.03 38.15 7.33
N ARG A 930 27.78 37.69 7.34
CA ARG A 930 26.61 38.51 7.76
C ARG A 930 26.71 38.91 9.23
N ILE A 931 27.05 38.00 10.15
CA ILE A 931 27.14 38.31 11.58
C ILE A 931 28.36 39.20 11.90
N SER A 932 29.50 39.01 11.21
CA SER A 932 30.67 39.91 11.32
C SER A 932 30.32 41.34 10.90
N ALA A 933 29.59 41.49 9.78
CA ALA A 933 29.11 42.79 9.29
C ALA A 933 28.08 43.44 10.24
N VAL A 934 27.15 42.65 10.78
CA VAL A 934 26.13 43.11 11.73
C VAL A 934 26.72 43.58 13.06
N LEU A 935 27.77 42.90 13.56
CA LEU A 935 28.45 43.26 14.81
C LEU A 935 29.55 44.32 14.63
N GLN A 936 29.95 44.62 13.40
CA GLN A 936 31.13 45.44 13.07
C GLN A 936 32.41 44.94 13.76
N ARG A 937 32.61 43.61 13.73
CA ARG A 937 33.77 42.91 14.30
C ARG A 937 34.33 41.91 13.30
N ASP A 938 35.65 41.71 13.33
CA ASP A 938 36.27 40.55 12.68
C ASP A 938 36.16 39.35 13.65
N LEU A 939 35.36 38.36 13.24
CA LEU A 939 35.07 37.14 14.01
C LEU A 939 35.88 35.92 13.50
N VAL A 940 36.82 36.09 12.58
CA VAL A 940 37.59 34.97 12.00
C VAL A 940 38.28 34.14 13.10
N GLY A 941 38.88 34.80 14.11
CA GLY A 941 39.52 34.11 15.24
C GLY A 941 38.55 33.36 16.15
N PHE A 942 37.29 33.78 16.25
CA PHE A 942 36.24 33.08 16.99
C PHE A 942 35.81 31.81 16.24
N PHE A 943 35.50 31.94 14.94
CA PHE A 943 35.11 30.81 14.09
C PHE A 943 36.23 29.76 13.98
N GLN A 944 37.49 30.19 13.86
CA GLN A 944 38.64 29.29 13.85
C GLN A 944 38.79 28.45 15.13
N ARG A 945 38.49 29.02 16.31
CA ARG A 945 38.50 28.25 17.58
C ARG A 945 37.39 27.22 17.69
N TRP A 946 36.23 27.52 17.12
CA TRP A 946 35.14 26.55 16.95
C TRP A 946 35.42 25.52 15.84
N GLN A 947 36.52 25.66 15.10
CA GLN A 947 36.83 24.91 13.88
C GLN A 947 35.72 24.98 12.82
N TYR A 948 34.97 26.08 12.84
CA TYR A 948 33.92 26.37 11.87
C TYR A 948 34.57 26.45 10.47
N PRO A 949 34.08 25.71 9.47
CA PRO A 949 34.78 25.52 8.20
C PRO A 949 34.56 26.71 7.26
N LEU A 950 35.14 27.86 7.62
CA LEU A 950 35.20 29.04 6.76
C LEU A 950 36.09 28.80 5.55
N THR A 951 35.65 29.27 4.39
CA THR A 951 36.50 29.35 3.20
C THR A 951 37.48 30.52 3.27
N ASP A 952 38.62 30.42 2.58
CA ASP A 952 39.58 31.54 2.46
C ASP A 952 38.92 32.81 1.86
N SER A 953 37.93 32.62 0.98
CA SER A 953 37.12 33.72 0.42
C SER A 953 36.31 34.44 1.49
N ALA A 954 35.69 33.71 2.42
CA ALA A 954 34.96 34.32 3.54
C ALA A 954 35.91 35.00 4.53
N VAL A 955 37.06 34.41 4.83
CA VAL A 955 38.10 35.02 5.66
C VAL A 955 38.62 36.33 5.04
N ALA A 956 38.91 36.34 3.74
CA ALA A 956 39.30 37.54 3.01
C ALA A 956 38.18 38.60 3.01
N THR A 957 36.93 38.17 2.82
CA THR A 957 35.76 39.06 2.85
C THR A 957 35.58 39.73 4.21
N ILE A 958 35.58 38.97 5.30
CA ILE A 958 35.43 39.52 6.67
C ILE A 958 36.55 40.51 6.99
N ARG A 959 37.81 40.16 6.66
CA ARG A 959 38.98 41.04 6.87
C ARG A 959 38.93 42.31 6.01
N SER A 960 38.33 42.25 4.81
CA SER A 960 38.16 43.42 3.93
C SER A 960 37.29 44.53 4.54
N PHE A 961 36.46 44.21 5.54
CA PHE A 961 35.65 45.21 6.25
C PHE A 961 36.48 46.13 7.17
N GLY A 962 37.72 45.75 7.51
CA GLY A 962 38.61 46.56 8.35
C GLY A 962 38.19 46.68 9.82
N TYR A 963 37.33 45.77 10.30
CA TYR A 963 36.84 45.80 11.69
C TYR A 963 37.88 45.29 12.70
N THR A 964 37.71 45.69 13.97
CA THR A 964 38.51 45.16 15.07
C THR A 964 38.21 43.67 15.29
N ALA A 965 39.25 42.86 15.42
CA ALA A 965 39.13 41.46 15.81
C ALA A 965 38.48 41.30 17.20
N TRP A 966 37.64 40.28 17.35
CA TRP A 966 36.93 40.00 18.60
C TRP A 966 36.97 38.52 18.99
N LEU A 967 37.00 38.28 20.30
CA LEU A 967 36.92 36.98 20.94
C LEU A 967 36.07 37.10 22.24
N PRO A 968 35.41 36.00 22.69
CA PRO A 968 34.78 35.94 24.00
C PRO A 968 35.75 36.29 25.14
N PRO A 969 35.28 36.91 26.23
CA PRO A 969 36.11 37.14 27.40
C PRO A 969 36.78 35.85 27.93
N GLY A 970 38.10 35.87 28.09
CA GLY A 970 38.90 34.72 28.54
C GLY A 970 39.44 33.81 27.42
N TRP A 971 39.43 34.26 26.16
CA TRP A 971 40.02 33.59 24.99
C TRP A 971 41.17 34.40 24.38
#